data_AF-A0AA51RTZ7-F1
#
_entry.id   AF-A0AA51RTZ7-F1
#
_cell.length_a   1.000
_cell.length_b   1.000
_cell.length_c   1.000
_cell.angle_alpha   90.00
_cell.angle_beta   90.00
_cell.angle_gamma   90.00
#
_symmetry.space_group_name_H-M   'P 1'
#
loop_
_entity.id
_entity.type
_entity.pdbx_description
1 polymer ?
#
loop_
_entity_poly.entity_id
_entity_poly.type
_entity_poly.pdbx_seq_one_letter_code
_entity_poly.pdbx_strand_id
1 'polypeptide(L)'
;MSSAQRFYRQLSSTLVNHCSTTLAAFSLVIAPYSVASQHAHKAQVEAPSTTSIEYQLAQPWRKEIRDKDNDLLLAGLSVHELQSSSAPPVHKLRALAYYTNIRALLDVSNDGGFGRLYAKHLDQPITGVEYLAEIAPTNSRASAVFSIQIPKNFNLKQPCLVVAPSSGSRGVYGAVGVSGFWALNKGCAVSYTDKGTGTGFYFTELKKQLRLDGEVETATSEWVNLAGQPKEHANHWVATRHAHSGKNVEKDWGYYTLVAADLGIQAINDHFKRQLTAQDVWVVASGISNAGAAVLAATEQDDYQLIDATMAGEPNVTPPVKQLALLDLRLAKPEPKQFRVNQGYFTFVHQSLYTPCANYAVIPDLPATMVFKKQAETACDWLYQSGLTSAKTTSERAMFAQQQLIAMGVTPSALGLGPIYTTMGIWPALNANYASAYSRSQLFGDPCGTAYQSDDIFTVNQPSEAQLKKVWALSSGIPPTAGIRIGQYRNIASQVPSLKGLPNNIVQTLCYNAWTFPELRTTLKFEDFFSNANDQALRQGLSEIRYTGDLRATPTIIVHGQADRLILPNHTSRPYFWLNRTEHRNISQLSYIEVVSGQHFDALLQYPPYNQILAPLHGYFEEALESLWQQKYEQKPLPRSGIIKPQMRQLKNAALEPLSQEHLPSLFDSVAVFSAEKDRLVIRNLKD
;
A
#
# COMPACT_ATOMS: atom_id res chain seq x y z
N MET A 1 -15.35 -32.65 -15.66
CA MET A 1 -14.22 -31.86 -15.12
C MET A 1 -14.78 -30.84 -14.15
N SER A 2 -14.25 -30.75 -12.92
CA SER A 2 -14.72 -29.80 -11.91
C SER A 2 -14.19 -28.38 -12.16
N SER A 3 -14.85 -27.37 -11.59
CA SER A 3 -14.44 -25.95 -11.67
C SER A 3 -12.99 -25.74 -11.21
N ALA A 4 -12.59 -26.41 -10.12
CA ALA A 4 -11.22 -26.40 -9.61
C ALA A 4 -10.15 -26.80 -10.66
N GLN A 5 -10.46 -27.71 -11.59
CA GLN A 5 -9.50 -28.15 -12.62
C GLN A 5 -9.20 -27.07 -13.68
N ARG A 6 -10.09 -26.07 -13.86
CA ARG A 6 -9.82 -24.92 -14.75
C ARG A 6 -8.94 -23.88 -14.07
N PHE A 7 -9.28 -23.53 -12.83
CA PHE A 7 -8.57 -22.55 -12.01
C PHE A 7 -7.05 -22.79 -11.96
N TYR A 8 -6.63 -24.01 -11.63
CA TYR A 8 -5.21 -24.35 -11.54
C TYR A 8 -4.46 -24.37 -12.88
N ARG A 9 -5.14 -24.59 -14.02
CA ARG A 9 -4.53 -24.42 -15.34
C ARG A 9 -4.33 -22.94 -15.70
N GLN A 10 -5.24 -22.05 -15.28
CA GLN A 10 -5.05 -20.60 -15.46
C GLN A 10 -3.96 -20.04 -14.54
N LEU A 11 -3.81 -20.56 -13.31
CA LEU A 11 -2.71 -20.22 -12.41
C LEU A 11 -1.34 -20.40 -13.09
N SER A 12 -1.10 -21.54 -13.75
CA SER A 12 0.19 -21.82 -14.42
C SER A 12 0.50 -20.94 -15.64
N SER A 13 -0.49 -20.28 -16.25
CA SER A 13 -0.30 -19.45 -17.46
C SER A 13 -0.44 -17.94 -17.22
N THR A 14 -0.98 -17.51 -16.07
CA THR A 14 -1.49 -16.14 -15.90
C THR A 14 -1.00 -15.45 -14.63
N LEU A 15 -0.48 -16.18 -13.63
CA LEU A 15 -0.13 -15.62 -12.31
C LEU A 15 1.37 -15.49 -12.02
N VAL A 16 2.21 -15.53 -13.05
CA VAL A 16 3.62 -15.06 -12.98
C VAL A 16 3.69 -13.52 -12.99
N ASN A 17 2.61 -12.83 -13.35
CA ASN A 17 2.50 -11.37 -13.35
C ASN A 17 1.21 -10.91 -12.63
N HIS A 18 1.24 -10.60 -11.33
CA HIS A 18 0.60 -9.41 -10.70
C HIS A 18 0.59 -9.44 -9.14
N CYS A 19 0.38 -8.26 -8.56
CA CYS A 19 -0.02 -7.94 -7.16
C CYS A 19 0.94 -8.25 -5.99
N SER A 20 1.52 -7.19 -5.38
CA SER A 20 2.22 -7.21 -4.07
C SER A 20 2.55 -5.81 -3.55
N THR A 21 2.10 -5.38 -2.34
CA THR A 21 2.51 -4.10 -1.67
C THR A 21 1.86 -3.86 -0.27
N THR A 22 2.61 -3.48 0.80
CA THR A 22 2.39 -2.36 1.82
C THR A 22 2.71 -2.59 3.34
N LEU A 23 3.14 -1.51 4.10
CA LEU A 23 3.09 -1.15 5.59
C LEU A 23 4.34 -0.94 6.61
N ALA A 24 4.60 0.30 7.13
CA ALA A 24 4.70 0.82 8.58
C ALA A 24 5.93 0.59 9.60
N ALA A 25 6.36 1.39 10.67
CA ALA A 25 6.23 2.83 11.21
C ALA A 25 6.64 3.13 12.77
N PHE A 26 7.27 4.11 13.59
CA PHE A 26 8.10 5.40 14.02
C PHE A 26 8.60 4.99 15.51
N SER A 27 9.10 5.71 16.58
CA SER A 27 9.34 7.14 17.02
C SER A 27 10.22 7.32 18.27
N LEU A 28 10.93 8.48 18.29
CA LEU A 28 11.23 9.53 19.33
C LEU A 28 11.21 9.18 20.85
N VAL A 29 11.95 9.84 21.78
CA VAL A 29 12.92 10.99 21.80
C VAL A 29 14.15 10.60 22.72
N ILE A 30 15.10 11.40 23.27
CA ILE A 30 15.33 12.84 23.63
C ILE A 30 16.85 13.19 23.47
N ALA A 31 17.26 14.47 23.56
CA ALA A 31 18.64 15.00 23.43
C ALA A 31 19.40 15.24 24.77
N PRO A 32 20.62 15.85 24.74
CA PRO A 32 20.81 17.12 25.47
C PRO A 32 21.76 18.20 24.86
N TYR A 33 21.30 19.47 24.93
CA TYR A 33 21.99 20.76 25.22
C TYR A 33 23.28 21.29 24.52
N SER A 34 23.23 22.57 24.13
CA SER A 34 24.11 23.67 24.64
C SER A 34 23.47 25.07 24.38
N VAL A 35 24.08 26.19 24.83
CA VAL A 35 23.35 27.44 25.20
C VAL A 35 24.03 28.76 24.78
N ALA A 36 23.27 29.71 24.20
CA ALA A 36 23.41 31.19 24.27
C ALA A 36 22.26 31.86 23.47
N SER A 37 21.77 33.08 23.71
CA SER A 37 21.76 33.97 24.89
C SER A 37 20.60 34.97 24.77
N GLN A 38 20.11 35.55 25.86
CA GLN A 38 18.92 36.43 25.88
C GLN A 38 19.13 37.79 25.21
N HIS A 39 18.10 38.30 24.52
CA HIS A 39 17.70 39.72 24.48
C HIS A 39 16.17 39.78 24.33
N ALA A 40 15.50 40.79 24.91
CA ALA A 40 14.04 40.82 25.03
C ALA A 40 13.42 42.03 24.30
N HIS A 41 12.44 41.76 23.43
CA HIS A 41 11.55 42.78 22.86
C HIS A 41 10.10 42.33 22.99
N LYS A 42 9.22 43.28 23.36
CA LYS A 42 7.77 43.10 23.22
C LYS A 42 7.42 43.28 21.74
N ALA A 43 6.83 42.26 21.13
CA ALA A 43 6.18 42.35 19.82
C ALA A 43 4.65 42.30 19.99
N GLN A 44 3.91 42.75 18.99
CA GLN A 44 2.45 42.83 19.00
C GLN A 44 1.82 41.49 18.63
N VAL A 45 0.51 41.34 18.88
CA VAL A 45 -0.28 40.23 18.34
C VAL A 45 -0.48 40.50 16.84
N GLU A 46 0.37 39.91 16.01
CA GLU A 46 0.14 39.85 14.57
C GLU A 46 -1.01 38.87 14.26
N ALA A 47 -1.72 39.12 13.15
CA ALA A 47 -2.66 38.14 12.61
C ALA A 47 -1.90 36.86 12.21
N PRO A 48 -2.52 35.66 12.28
CA PRO A 48 -1.85 34.44 11.88
C PRO A 48 -1.36 34.56 10.44
N SER A 49 -0.04 34.46 10.26
CA SER A 49 0.57 34.37 8.93
C SER A 49 -0.06 33.20 8.18
N THR A 50 -0.43 33.41 6.92
CA THR A 50 -0.87 32.32 6.04
C THR A 50 0.34 31.42 5.76
N THR A 51 0.53 30.41 6.60
CA THR A 51 1.55 29.37 6.43
C THR A 51 1.27 28.69 5.09
N SER A 52 2.18 28.85 4.12
CA SER A 52 2.19 28.03 2.91
C SER A 52 3.07 26.81 3.13
N ILE A 53 2.83 25.71 2.41
CA ILE A 53 3.74 24.57 2.47
C ILE A 53 4.99 24.90 1.67
N GLU A 54 6.17 24.85 2.29
CA GLU A 54 7.43 25.10 1.60
C GLU A 54 7.81 23.91 0.70
N TYR A 55 7.60 24.06 -0.62
CA TYR A 55 8.11 23.16 -1.64
C TYR A 55 8.60 23.93 -2.87
N GLN A 56 9.50 23.31 -3.65
CA GLN A 56 9.97 23.83 -4.93
C GLN A 56 9.58 22.86 -6.04
N LEU A 57 8.89 23.35 -7.08
CA LEU A 57 8.68 22.58 -8.30
C LEU A 57 10.01 22.41 -9.06
N ALA A 58 10.30 21.20 -9.54
CA ALA A 58 11.49 20.91 -10.33
C ALA A 58 11.45 21.59 -11.72
N GLN A 59 10.26 21.83 -12.25
CA GLN A 59 9.94 22.57 -13.47
C GLN A 59 8.56 23.23 -13.32
N PRO A 60 8.21 24.27 -14.10
CA PRO A 60 6.84 24.75 -14.20
C PRO A 60 5.88 23.60 -14.58
N TRP A 61 4.72 23.54 -13.95
CA TRP A 61 3.76 22.45 -14.19
C TRP A 61 3.24 22.43 -15.63
N ARG A 62 2.96 21.24 -16.16
CA ARG A 62 2.45 21.05 -17.52
C ARG A 62 0.94 20.88 -17.49
N LYS A 63 0.22 21.85 -18.06
CA LYS A 63 -1.23 21.78 -18.27
C LYS A 63 -1.54 21.09 -19.60
N GLU A 64 -2.35 20.04 -19.56
CA GLU A 64 -2.84 19.31 -20.73
C GLU A 64 -4.38 19.34 -20.78
N ILE A 65 -4.94 19.36 -21.98
CA ILE A 65 -6.38 19.19 -22.21
C ILE A 65 -6.68 17.69 -22.33
N ARG A 66 -7.83 17.27 -21.80
CA ARG A 66 -8.28 15.87 -21.77
C ARG A 66 -9.66 15.80 -22.41
N ASP A 67 -9.70 15.32 -23.65
CA ASP A 67 -10.92 15.12 -24.43
C ASP A 67 -11.52 13.72 -24.17
N LYS A 68 -12.43 13.25 -25.04
CA LYS A 68 -13.11 11.95 -24.89
C LYS A 68 -12.22 10.73 -25.19
N ASP A 69 -11.14 10.90 -25.96
CA ASP A 69 -10.28 9.81 -26.44
C ASP A 69 -9.03 9.63 -25.56
N ASN A 70 -8.86 10.50 -24.56
CA ASN A 70 -7.92 10.40 -23.43
C ASN A 70 -8.48 11.17 -22.22
N ASP A 71 -9.63 10.71 -21.71
CA ASP A 71 -10.42 11.42 -20.68
C ASP A 71 -9.83 11.30 -19.26
N LEU A 72 -10.44 11.97 -18.28
CA LEU A 72 -9.97 11.94 -16.89
C LEU A 72 -10.32 10.62 -16.17
N LEU A 73 -11.48 10.03 -16.45
CA LEU A 73 -12.03 8.88 -15.73
C LEU A 73 -11.41 7.56 -16.18
N LEU A 74 -11.30 7.33 -17.51
CA LEU A 74 -10.82 6.06 -18.07
C LEU A 74 -9.61 6.18 -19.01
N ALA A 75 -9.09 7.39 -19.26
CA ALA A 75 -8.02 7.66 -20.22
C ALA A 75 -8.33 7.15 -21.64
N GLY A 76 -9.60 7.25 -22.07
CA GLY A 76 -10.05 6.83 -23.39
C GLY A 76 -10.17 5.32 -23.57
N LEU A 77 -10.34 4.57 -22.48
CA LEU A 77 -10.72 3.16 -22.49
C LEU A 77 -12.24 3.00 -22.34
N SER A 78 -12.82 2.02 -23.01
CA SER A 78 -14.14 1.50 -22.68
C SER A 78 -14.10 0.56 -21.48
N VAL A 79 -15.24 0.39 -20.80
CA VAL A 79 -15.43 -0.64 -19.75
C VAL A 79 -15.11 -2.05 -20.29
N HIS A 80 -15.42 -2.32 -21.56
CA HIS A 80 -15.11 -3.59 -22.22
C HIS A 80 -13.60 -3.79 -22.40
N GLU A 81 -12.83 -2.76 -22.77
CA GLU A 81 -11.36 -2.83 -22.80
C GLU A 81 -10.75 -3.01 -21.42
N LEU A 82 -11.31 -2.37 -20.38
CA LEU A 82 -10.91 -2.61 -18.99
C LEU A 82 -11.21 -4.03 -18.51
N GLN A 83 -12.30 -4.64 -18.98
CA GLN A 83 -12.67 -6.04 -18.66
C GLN A 83 -11.85 -7.06 -19.44
N SER A 84 -11.50 -6.76 -20.68
CA SER A 84 -10.65 -7.57 -21.55
C SER A 84 -9.26 -7.84 -20.94
N SER A 85 -8.64 -8.96 -21.32
CA SER A 85 -7.22 -9.23 -21.03
C SER A 85 -6.25 -8.54 -22.01
N SER A 86 -6.76 -7.93 -23.08
CA SER A 86 -5.97 -7.26 -24.10
C SER A 86 -5.56 -5.86 -23.64
N ALA A 87 -4.42 -5.77 -22.95
CA ALA A 87 -3.89 -4.51 -22.45
C ALA A 87 -3.61 -3.48 -23.57
N PRO A 88 -3.79 -2.16 -23.31
CA PRO A 88 -3.55 -1.11 -24.30
C PRO A 88 -2.13 -1.09 -24.88
N PRO A 89 -1.95 -0.64 -26.15
CA PRO A 89 -0.63 -0.53 -26.76
C PRO A 89 0.21 0.58 -26.12
N VAL A 90 1.54 0.45 -26.15
CA VAL A 90 2.50 1.35 -25.47
C VAL A 90 2.34 2.82 -25.87
N HIS A 91 1.91 3.11 -27.10
CA HIS A 91 1.67 4.49 -27.55
C HIS A 91 0.47 5.17 -26.88
N LYS A 92 -0.44 4.41 -26.25
CA LYS A 92 -1.48 4.90 -25.34
C LYS A 92 -1.03 4.76 -23.88
N LEU A 93 0.15 5.28 -23.53
CA LEU A 93 0.83 4.93 -22.27
C LEU A 93 0.02 5.27 -21.01
N ARG A 94 -0.67 6.43 -20.98
CA ARG A 94 -1.59 6.81 -19.89
C ARG A 94 -2.75 5.82 -19.75
N ALA A 95 -3.34 5.37 -20.85
CA ALA A 95 -4.39 4.34 -20.84
C ALA A 95 -3.87 2.98 -20.35
N LEU A 96 -2.65 2.58 -20.74
CA LEU A 96 -2.01 1.37 -20.21
C LEU A 96 -1.76 1.45 -18.69
N ALA A 97 -1.40 2.62 -18.18
CA ALA A 97 -1.27 2.84 -16.74
C ALA A 97 -2.63 2.78 -16.02
N TYR A 98 -3.68 3.38 -16.57
CA TYR A 98 -5.05 3.27 -16.05
C TYR A 98 -5.50 1.81 -16.00
N TYR A 99 -5.44 1.10 -17.14
CA TYR A 99 -5.77 -0.33 -17.25
C TYR A 99 -5.08 -1.17 -16.17
N THR A 100 -3.78 -0.97 -15.98
CA THR A 100 -2.99 -1.74 -15.01
C THR A 100 -3.37 -1.37 -13.57
N ASN A 101 -3.44 -0.09 -13.21
CA ASN A 101 -3.68 0.33 -11.84
C ASN A 101 -5.12 0.03 -11.36
N ILE A 102 -6.12 0.10 -12.24
CA ILE A 102 -7.50 -0.30 -11.95
C ILE A 102 -7.56 -1.82 -11.70
N ARG A 103 -7.05 -2.63 -12.65
CA ARG A 103 -7.09 -4.11 -12.57
C ARG A 103 -6.17 -4.70 -11.50
N ALA A 104 -5.17 -3.96 -11.02
CA ALA A 104 -4.28 -4.36 -9.94
C ALA A 104 -4.82 -4.03 -8.53
N LEU A 105 -6.08 -3.58 -8.44
CA LEU A 105 -6.78 -3.32 -7.18
C LEU A 105 -8.21 -3.87 -7.19
N LEU A 106 -8.99 -3.68 -8.26
CA LEU A 106 -10.41 -4.04 -8.33
C LEU A 106 -10.72 -5.33 -9.08
N ASP A 107 -11.79 -6.02 -8.68
CA ASP A 107 -12.54 -6.88 -9.60
C ASP A 107 -13.28 -5.98 -10.60
N VAL A 108 -12.86 -6.04 -11.87
CA VAL A 108 -13.47 -5.27 -12.97
C VAL A 108 -14.62 -6.02 -13.66
N SER A 109 -14.94 -7.24 -13.24
CA SER A 109 -15.97 -8.06 -13.89
C SER A 109 -17.39 -7.55 -13.60
N ASN A 110 -18.27 -7.67 -14.59
CA ASN A 110 -19.70 -7.35 -14.44
C ASN A 110 -20.35 -8.17 -13.30
N ASP A 111 -19.97 -9.44 -13.16
CA ASP A 111 -20.51 -10.32 -12.12
C ASP A 111 -19.91 -10.03 -10.74
N GLY A 112 -18.73 -9.41 -10.66
CA GLY A 112 -18.16 -8.80 -9.46
C GLY A 112 -18.87 -7.51 -9.03
N GLY A 113 -19.49 -6.79 -9.97
CA GLY A 113 -20.31 -5.61 -9.69
C GLY A 113 -19.73 -4.29 -10.21
N PHE A 114 -18.58 -4.31 -10.89
CA PHE A 114 -17.98 -3.15 -11.54
C PHE A 114 -18.95 -2.51 -12.55
N GLY A 115 -19.13 -1.19 -12.50
CA GLY A 115 -20.11 -0.47 -13.32
C GLY A 115 -21.56 -0.53 -12.81
N ARG A 116 -21.87 -1.42 -11.84
CA ARG A 116 -23.24 -1.65 -11.33
C ARG A 116 -23.42 -1.26 -9.87
N LEU A 117 -22.51 -1.70 -9.00
CA LEU A 117 -22.56 -1.54 -7.55
C LEU A 117 -21.54 -0.51 -7.08
N TYR A 118 -20.31 -0.61 -7.58
CA TYR A 118 -19.21 0.33 -7.39
C TYR A 118 -18.64 0.76 -8.74
N ALA A 119 -17.92 1.88 -8.76
CA ALA A 119 -17.37 2.51 -9.97
C ALA A 119 -18.47 2.67 -11.04
N LYS A 120 -19.48 3.50 -10.74
CA LYS A 120 -20.65 3.74 -11.60
C LYS A 120 -20.35 4.78 -12.69
N HIS A 121 -21.25 4.90 -13.67
CA HIS A 121 -21.24 5.91 -14.74
C HIS A 121 -20.01 5.90 -15.68
N LEU A 122 -19.30 4.77 -15.74
CA LEU A 122 -18.12 4.56 -16.60
C LEU A 122 -18.41 4.58 -18.12
N ASP A 123 -19.69 4.71 -18.51
CA ASP A 123 -20.14 4.92 -19.88
C ASP A 123 -19.93 6.37 -20.38
N GLN A 124 -19.64 7.31 -19.48
CA GLN A 124 -19.59 8.75 -19.80
C GLN A 124 -18.16 9.30 -19.63
N PRO A 125 -17.45 9.66 -20.72
CA PRO A 125 -16.06 10.11 -20.64
C PRO A 125 -15.96 11.51 -20.02
N ILE A 126 -15.16 11.65 -18.96
CA ILE A 126 -15.08 12.89 -18.20
C ILE A 126 -13.96 13.77 -18.77
N THR A 127 -14.33 14.65 -19.70
CA THR A 127 -13.41 15.64 -20.29
C THR A 127 -13.02 16.73 -19.29
N GLY A 128 -11.87 17.37 -19.47
CA GLY A 128 -11.40 18.46 -18.60
C GLY A 128 -9.95 18.86 -18.90
N VAL A 129 -9.19 19.17 -17.85
CA VAL A 129 -7.74 19.36 -17.91
C VAL A 129 -7.01 18.53 -16.86
N GLU A 130 -5.72 18.32 -17.10
CA GLU A 130 -4.79 17.68 -16.18
C GLU A 130 -3.52 18.55 -16.05
N TYR A 131 -3.11 18.84 -14.81
CA TYR A 131 -1.86 19.53 -14.50
C TYR A 131 -0.86 18.52 -13.94
N LEU A 132 0.32 18.42 -14.55
CA LEU A 132 1.37 17.50 -14.13
C LEU A 132 2.55 18.28 -13.53
N ALA A 133 2.99 17.87 -12.35
CA ALA A 133 4.08 18.51 -11.62
C ALA A 133 5.00 17.48 -10.94
N GLU A 134 6.22 17.89 -10.64
CA GLU A 134 7.16 17.15 -9.81
C GLU A 134 7.88 18.14 -8.89
N ILE A 135 7.97 17.84 -7.59
CA ILE A 135 8.76 18.65 -6.65
C ILE A 135 10.21 18.18 -6.63
N ALA A 136 11.13 19.13 -6.51
CA ALA A 136 12.56 18.84 -6.47
C ALA A 136 12.92 18.01 -5.22
N PRO A 137 13.89 17.07 -5.32
CA PRO A 137 14.44 16.38 -4.17
C PRO A 137 15.20 17.36 -3.27
N THR A 138 15.34 17.01 -2.00
CA THR A 138 16.10 17.80 -1.01
C THR A 138 17.06 16.91 -0.22
N ASN A 139 17.88 17.52 0.63
CA ASN A 139 18.75 16.76 1.54
C ASN A 139 17.96 15.79 2.45
N SER A 140 16.68 16.06 2.75
CA SER A 140 15.85 15.26 3.66
C SER A 140 14.67 14.51 3.00
N ARG A 141 14.33 14.78 1.73
CA ARG A 141 13.16 14.20 1.01
C ARG A 141 13.51 13.82 -0.44
N ALA A 142 12.89 12.77 -0.97
CA ALA A 142 12.99 12.40 -2.39
C ALA A 142 12.08 13.28 -3.27
N SER A 143 12.28 13.25 -4.60
CA SER A 143 11.31 13.86 -5.53
C SER A 143 9.97 13.12 -5.50
N ALA A 144 8.87 13.84 -5.72
CA ALA A 144 7.52 13.28 -5.77
C ALA A 144 6.73 13.89 -6.93
N VAL A 145 5.89 13.07 -7.56
CA VAL A 145 5.12 13.41 -8.76
C VAL A 145 3.66 13.64 -8.42
N PHE A 146 3.03 14.61 -9.08
CA PHE A 146 1.66 15.05 -8.88
C PHE A 146 0.89 15.13 -10.20
N SER A 147 -0.40 14.81 -10.15
CA SER A 147 -1.35 15.01 -11.26
C SER A 147 -2.65 15.59 -10.70
N ILE A 148 -3.04 16.78 -11.15
CA ILE A 148 -4.27 17.44 -10.73
C ILE A 148 -5.25 17.47 -11.89
N GLN A 149 -6.33 16.72 -11.76
CA GLN A 149 -7.40 16.59 -12.74
C GLN A 149 -8.57 17.50 -12.36
N ILE A 150 -9.02 18.33 -13.29
CA ILE A 150 -10.17 19.24 -13.10
C ILE A 150 -11.19 18.94 -14.20
N PRO A 151 -12.35 18.37 -13.86
CA PRO A 151 -13.34 17.98 -14.87
C PRO A 151 -14.14 19.19 -15.36
N LYS A 152 -14.61 19.13 -16.60
CA LYS A 152 -15.31 20.24 -17.29
C LYS A 152 -16.62 20.67 -16.62
N ASN A 153 -17.22 19.80 -15.81
CA ASN A 153 -18.43 20.04 -15.02
C ASN A 153 -18.16 20.52 -13.57
N PHE A 154 -16.91 20.86 -13.23
CA PHE A 154 -16.52 21.29 -11.88
C PHE A 154 -17.36 22.47 -11.36
N ASN A 155 -17.94 22.32 -10.17
CA ASN A 155 -18.89 23.28 -9.62
C ASN A 155 -18.20 24.37 -8.78
N LEU A 156 -17.90 25.52 -9.39
CA LEU A 156 -17.36 26.69 -8.69
C LEU A 156 -18.25 27.27 -7.56
N LYS A 157 -19.49 26.81 -7.38
CA LYS A 157 -20.36 27.18 -6.24
C LYS A 157 -20.29 26.19 -5.07
N GLN A 158 -19.75 25.00 -5.31
CA GLN A 158 -19.48 23.97 -4.31
C GLN A 158 -18.12 23.33 -4.65
N PRO A 159 -17.01 24.07 -4.57
CA PRO A 159 -15.71 23.56 -5.01
C PRO A 159 -15.31 22.37 -4.14
N CYS A 160 -14.95 21.25 -4.76
CA CYS A 160 -14.51 20.06 -4.03
C CYS A 160 -13.27 19.44 -4.65
N LEU A 161 -12.36 19.00 -3.80
CA LEU A 161 -11.06 18.44 -4.16
C LEU A 161 -10.86 17.12 -3.41
N VAL A 162 -10.58 16.05 -4.14
CA VAL A 162 -10.19 14.77 -3.53
C VAL A 162 -8.69 14.57 -3.70
N VAL A 163 -7.98 14.42 -2.60
CA VAL A 163 -6.52 14.23 -2.57
C VAL A 163 -6.23 12.74 -2.48
N ALA A 164 -5.58 12.20 -3.50
CA ALA A 164 -5.54 10.77 -3.81
C ALA A 164 -4.10 10.24 -3.98
N PRO A 165 -3.33 10.10 -2.89
CA PRO A 165 -2.01 9.47 -2.94
C PRO A 165 -2.08 8.02 -3.48
N SER A 166 -0.98 7.52 -4.06
CA SER A 166 -0.99 6.21 -4.74
C SER A 166 -0.96 5.00 -3.78
N SER A 167 -1.66 3.92 -4.14
CA SER A 167 -1.58 2.66 -3.38
C SER A 167 -0.24 1.94 -3.61
N GLY A 168 0.35 1.35 -2.58
CA GLY A 168 1.66 0.72 -2.69
C GLY A 168 2.81 1.70 -2.97
N SER A 169 3.56 1.39 -4.02
CA SER A 169 4.59 2.24 -4.62
C SER A 169 4.21 2.68 -6.04
N ARG A 170 2.92 2.56 -6.41
CA ARG A 170 2.45 2.83 -7.78
C ARG A 170 2.79 4.26 -8.19
N GLY A 171 2.91 4.48 -9.50
CA GLY A 171 3.04 5.81 -10.08
C GLY A 171 1.85 6.72 -9.74
N VAL A 172 1.89 7.97 -10.19
CA VAL A 172 0.88 8.99 -9.85
C VAL A 172 -0.57 8.53 -10.13
N TYR A 173 -0.79 7.73 -11.18
CA TYR A 173 -2.10 7.16 -11.50
C TYR A 173 -2.54 5.97 -10.62
N GLY A 174 -1.79 5.64 -9.56
CA GLY A 174 -2.03 4.51 -8.67
C GLY A 174 -3.24 4.60 -7.74
N ALA A 175 -4.09 5.62 -7.91
CA ALA A 175 -5.35 5.79 -7.19
C ALA A 175 -6.56 6.21 -8.09
N VAL A 176 -6.39 6.25 -9.42
CA VAL A 176 -7.49 6.64 -10.35
C VAL A 176 -8.71 5.72 -10.20
N GLY A 177 -8.46 4.42 -10.03
CA GLY A 177 -9.48 3.40 -9.85
C GLY A 177 -10.00 3.23 -8.43
N VAL A 178 -9.73 4.15 -7.50
CA VAL A 178 -10.30 4.14 -6.14
C VAL A 178 -10.93 5.48 -5.80
N SER A 179 -10.13 6.48 -5.37
CA SER A 179 -10.63 7.82 -5.03
C SER A 179 -11.12 8.58 -6.28
N GLY A 180 -10.48 8.34 -7.43
CA GLY A 180 -10.76 9.05 -8.69
C GLY A 180 -12.15 8.82 -9.26
N PHE A 181 -12.63 7.57 -9.27
CA PHE A 181 -13.94 7.20 -9.82
C PHE A 181 -15.10 7.92 -9.12
N TRP A 182 -15.15 7.91 -7.79
CA TRP A 182 -16.19 8.63 -7.04
C TRP A 182 -16.06 10.15 -7.23
N ALA A 183 -14.84 10.68 -7.13
CA ALA A 183 -14.59 12.12 -7.14
C ALA A 183 -14.94 12.79 -8.48
N LEU A 184 -14.48 12.21 -9.60
CA LEU A 184 -14.75 12.77 -10.94
C LEU A 184 -16.25 12.69 -11.29
N ASN A 185 -16.92 11.59 -10.92
CA ASN A 185 -18.37 11.46 -11.09
C ASN A 185 -19.19 12.46 -10.26
N LYS A 186 -18.68 12.87 -9.08
CA LYS A 186 -19.24 13.98 -8.29
C LYS A 186 -18.92 15.36 -8.86
N GLY A 187 -18.10 15.46 -9.91
CA GLY A 187 -17.62 16.72 -10.48
C GLY A 187 -16.51 17.40 -9.67
N CYS A 188 -15.89 16.69 -8.72
CA CYS A 188 -14.76 17.22 -7.96
C CYS A 188 -13.46 17.18 -8.77
N ALA A 189 -12.55 18.09 -8.43
CA ALA A 189 -11.16 17.96 -8.85
C ALA A 189 -10.49 16.81 -8.08
N VAL A 190 -9.44 16.22 -8.65
CA VAL A 190 -8.66 15.16 -7.99
C VAL A 190 -7.19 15.48 -8.08
N SER A 191 -6.49 15.51 -6.95
CA SER A 191 -5.05 15.73 -6.88
C SER A 191 -4.35 14.45 -6.44
N TYR A 192 -3.73 13.76 -7.39
CA TYR A 192 -3.00 12.52 -7.17
C TYR A 192 -1.53 12.81 -6.84
N THR A 193 -0.91 11.95 -6.03
CA THR A 193 0.55 11.97 -5.83
C THR A 193 1.15 10.56 -5.75
N ASP A 194 2.37 10.39 -6.27
CA ASP A 194 3.16 9.16 -6.06
C ASP A 194 3.83 9.10 -4.68
N LYS A 195 3.68 10.16 -3.86
CA LYS A 195 4.20 10.32 -2.49
C LYS A 195 5.66 9.88 -2.33
N GLY A 196 6.50 10.22 -3.32
CA GLY A 196 7.95 9.91 -3.31
C GLY A 196 8.28 8.44 -3.53
N THR A 197 7.33 7.61 -3.95
CA THR A 197 7.51 6.18 -4.23
C THR A 197 7.62 5.92 -5.73
N GLY A 198 6.49 5.82 -6.42
CA GLY A 198 6.39 5.95 -7.87
C GLY A 198 7.09 4.90 -8.76
N THR A 199 6.87 5.06 -10.07
CA THR A 199 7.47 4.24 -11.14
C THR A 199 8.61 4.96 -11.87
N GLY A 200 9.28 5.89 -11.19
CA GLY A 200 10.54 6.52 -11.62
C GLY A 200 11.71 5.55 -11.45
N PHE A 201 11.83 4.57 -12.35
CA PHE A 201 12.94 3.61 -12.36
C PHE A 201 14.19 4.22 -13.02
N TYR A 202 15.37 3.90 -12.48
CA TYR A 202 16.66 4.26 -13.05
C TYR A 202 17.43 3.00 -13.49
N PHE A 203 17.71 2.89 -14.79
CA PHE A 203 18.47 1.81 -15.41
C PHE A 203 19.94 2.20 -15.48
N THR A 204 20.78 1.59 -14.64
CA THR A 204 22.12 2.11 -14.31
C THR A 204 23.07 2.13 -15.51
N GLU A 205 23.16 1.01 -16.24
CA GLU A 205 24.05 0.85 -17.38
C GLU A 205 23.67 1.77 -18.55
N LEU A 206 22.38 1.90 -18.84
CA LEU A 206 21.86 2.80 -19.88
C LEU A 206 21.99 4.27 -19.50
N LYS A 207 22.16 4.56 -18.20
CA LYS A 207 22.07 5.91 -17.61
C LYS A 207 20.74 6.60 -17.94
N LYS A 208 19.65 5.83 -17.97
CA LYS A 208 18.29 6.28 -18.33
C LYS A 208 17.34 6.19 -17.15
N GLN A 209 16.44 7.16 -17.03
CA GLN A 209 15.34 7.19 -16.07
C GLN A 209 13.98 7.29 -16.77
N LEU A 210 12.91 6.95 -16.05
CA LEU A 210 11.53 7.19 -16.48
C LEU A 210 11.00 8.47 -15.83
N ARG A 211 10.58 9.44 -16.65
CA ARG A 211 9.97 10.69 -16.20
C ARG A 211 8.50 10.46 -15.77
N LEU A 212 7.90 11.46 -15.14
CA LEU A 212 6.55 11.42 -14.56
C LEU A 212 5.41 10.90 -15.47
N ASP A 213 5.53 11.03 -16.78
CA ASP A 213 4.57 10.57 -17.80
C ASP A 213 5.02 9.29 -18.55
N GLY A 214 6.09 8.66 -18.08
CA GLY A 214 6.67 7.44 -18.62
C GLY A 214 7.66 7.63 -19.75
N GLU A 215 7.90 8.86 -20.20
CA GLU A 215 8.94 9.16 -21.18
C GLU A 215 10.34 8.83 -20.66
N VAL A 216 11.23 8.41 -21.56
CA VAL A 216 12.58 7.93 -21.21
C VAL A 216 13.59 9.05 -21.42
N GLU A 217 14.33 9.41 -20.39
CA GLU A 217 15.32 10.48 -20.45
C GLU A 217 16.67 10.10 -19.83
N THR A 218 17.69 10.91 -20.06
CA THR A 218 19.01 10.73 -19.41
C THR A 218 18.89 11.08 -17.93
N ALA A 219 19.43 10.21 -17.07
CA ALA A 219 19.19 10.31 -15.63
C ALA A 219 19.84 11.53 -14.96
N THR A 220 19.18 12.02 -13.91
CA THR A 220 19.67 13.14 -13.08
C THR A 220 20.89 12.75 -12.24
N SER A 221 21.60 13.77 -11.74
CA SER A 221 22.74 13.60 -10.82
C SER A 221 22.36 12.93 -9.49
N GLU A 222 21.10 13.03 -9.05
CA GLU A 222 20.54 12.31 -7.91
C GLU A 222 20.79 10.79 -8.05
N TRP A 223 20.37 10.22 -9.17
CA TRP A 223 20.52 8.78 -9.45
C TRP A 223 21.96 8.31 -9.60
N VAL A 224 22.76 9.09 -10.33
CA VAL A 224 24.18 8.75 -10.58
C VAL A 224 24.97 8.65 -9.27
N ASN A 225 24.64 9.49 -8.28
CA ASN A 225 25.26 9.49 -6.96
C ASN A 225 24.70 8.40 -6.02
N LEU A 226 23.48 7.89 -6.28
CA LEU A 226 22.80 6.89 -5.44
C LEU A 226 22.98 5.44 -5.88
N ALA A 227 23.43 5.19 -7.11
CA ALA A 227 23.59 3.83 -7.61
C ALA A 227 24.90 3.16 -7.18
N GLY A 228 26.02 3.90 -7.14
CA GLY A 228 27.36 3.29 -6.99
C GLY A 228 27.71 2.33 -8.14
N GLN A 229 28.83 1.60 -8.03
CA GLN A 229 29.19 0.54 -8.99
C GLN A 229 29.92 -0.64 -8.32
N PRO A 230 29.33 -1.84 -8.21
CA PRO A 230 30.03 -3.06 -7.92
C PRO A 230 30.81 -3.48 -9.17
N LYS A 231 32.14 -3.50 -9.08
CA LYS A 231 33.05 -3.74 -10.23
C LYS A 231 33.00 -5.18 -10.79
N GLU A 232 32.19 -6.07 -10.22
CA GLU A 232 32.31 -7.51 -10.35
C GLU A 232 31.06 -8.20 -10.96
N HIS A 233 29.97 -7.46 -11.24
CA HIS A 233 28.70 -8.03 -11.72
C HIS A 233 28.12 -7.28 -12.92
N ALA A 234 28.27 -7.87 -14.10
CA ALA A 234 27.68 -7.43 -15.36
C ALA A 234 26.19 -7.83 -15.47
N ASN A 235 25.38 -7.34 -14.53
CA ASN A 235 23.92 -7.51 -14.54
C ASN A 235 23.26 -6.14 -14.78
N HIS A 236 22.15 -6.13 -15.52
CA HIS A 236 21.38 -4.92 -15.82
C HIS A 236 20.62 -4.40 -14.58
N TRP A 237 21.34 -3.72 -13.67
CA TRP A 237 20.81 -3.23 -12.40
C TRP A 237 19.83 -2.05 -12.56
N VAL A 238 18.85 -1.97 -11.67
CA VAL A 238 17.79 -0.95 -11.69
C VAL A 238 17.54 -0.39 -10.28
N ALA A 239 17.44 0.93 -10.14
CA ALA A 239 17.07 1.59 -8.89
C ALA A 239 15.61 2.10 -8.88
N THR A 240 15.04 2.29 -7.68
CA THR A 240 13.68 2.81 -7.44
C THR A 240 13.70 3.87 -6.35
N ARG A 241 12.79 4.87 -6.37
CA ARG A 241 12.83 5.96 -5.38
C ARG A 241 12.48 5.45 -3.99
N HIS A 242 11.54 4.51 -3.88
CA HIS A 242 11.17 3.94 -2.59
C HIS A 242 12.35 3.20 -1.92
N ALA A 243 12.98 2.23 -2.61
CA ALA A 243 14.03 1.42 -1.99
C ALA A 243 15.40 2.12 -1.93
N HIS A 244 15.77 2.91 -2.94
CA HIS A 244 17.16 3.30 -3.19
C HIS A 244 17.43 4.82 -3.26
N SER A 245 16.48 5.68 -2.84
CA SER A 245 16.67 7.14 -2.78
C SER A 245 17.66 7.61 -1.70
N GLY A 246 18.13 6.72 -0.82
CA GLY A 246 18.83 7.11 0.41
C GLY A 246 17.95 7.89 1.39
N LYS A 247 16.62 7.86 1.24
CA LYS A 247 15.63 8.50 2.13
C LYS A 247 14.65 7.45 2.65
N ASN A 248 14.22 7.59 3.90
CA ASN A 248 13.04 6.91 4.39
C ASN A 248 11.80 7.67 3.88
N VAL A 249 11.33 7.35 2.68
CA VAL A 249 10.27 8.13 1.99
C VAL A 249 8.92 8.11 2.72
N GLU A 250 8.66 7.09 3.53
CA GLU A 250 7.38 6.90 4.22
C GLU A 250 7.13 7.94 5.31
N LYS A 251 8.19 8.55 5.89
CA LYS A 251 8.05 9.62 6.89
C LYS A 251 7.44 10.90 6.32
N ASP A 252 7.54 11.09 5.00
CA ASP A 252 7.12 12.30 4.29
C ASP A 252 5.76 12.12 3.57
N TRP A 253 5.10 10.96 3.67
CA TRP A 253 3.85 10.72 2.94
C TRP A 253 2.69 11.65 3.34
N GLY A 254 2.63 12.07 4.60
CA GLY A 254 1.69 13.11 5.05
C GLY A 254 1.99 14.44 4.38
N TYR A 255 3.22 14.93 4.51
CA TYR A 255 3.74 16.11 3.81
C TYR A 255 3.47 16.08 2.29
N TYR A 256 3.78 15.00 1.57
CA TYR A 256 3.51 14.92 0.12
C TYR A 256 2.00 14.98 -0.19
N THR A 257 1.14 14.49 0.71
CA THR A 257 -0.31 14.54 0.54
C THR A 257 -0.85 15.96 0.84
N LEU A 258 -0.30 16.67 1.82
CA LEU A 258 -0.61 18.09 2.05
C LEU A 258 -0.17 18.96 0.87
N VAL A 259 1.02 18.72 0.30
CA VAL A 259 1.47 19.37 -0.96
C VAL A 259 0.52 19.08 -2.12
N ALA A 260 -0.05 17.86 -2.20
CA ALA A 260 -1.06 17.55 -3.20
C ALA A 260 -2.38 18.32 -2.99
N ALA A 261 -2.78 18.59 -1.74
CA ALA A 261 -3.95 19.43 -1.44
C ALA A 261 -3.74 20.88 -1.92
N ASP A 262 -2.62 21.50 -1.55
CA ASP A 262 -2.27 22.87 -1.92
C ASP A 262 -2.12 23.04 -3.44
N LEU A 263 -1.36 22.15 -4.11
CA LEU A 263 -1.28 22.12 -5.59
C LEU A 263 -2.65 21.92 -6.25
N GLY A 264 -3.57 21.21 -5.59
CA GLY A 264 -4.95 21.05 -6.06
C GLY A 264 -5.71 22.38 -6.08
N ILE A 265 -5.68 23.12 -4.97
CA ILE A 265 -6.31 24.44 -4.83
C ILE A 265 -5.66 25.44 -5.82
N GLN A 266 -4.33 25.44 -5.92
CA GLN A 266 -3.59 26.28 -6.87
C GLN A 266 -3.96 25.98 -8.33
N ALA A 267 -4.15 24.72 -8.71
CA ALA A 267 -4.53 24.35 -10.08
C ALA A 267 -5.98 24.76 -10.41
N ILE A 268 -6.90 24.68 -9.45
CA ILE A 268 -8.27 25.21 -9.59
C ILE A 268 -8.21 26.74 -9.79
N ASN A 269 -7.38 27.43 -9.02
CA ASN A 269 -7.16 28.87 -9.14
C ASN A 269 -6.54 29.27 -10.50
N ASP A 270 -5.53 28.56 -11.00
CA ASP A 270 -4.99 28.80 -12.34
C ASP A 270 -6.02 28.50 -13.44
N HIS A 271 -6.80 27.43 -13.32
CA HIS A 271 -7.75 27.03 -14.35
C HIS A 271 -8.88 28.06 -14.49
N PHE A 272 -9.52 28.43 -13.37
CA PHE A 272 -10.69 29.31 -13.37
C PHE A 272 -10.37 30.80 -13.15
N LYS A 273 -9.08 31.15 -13.00
CA LYS A 273 -8.60 32.49 -12.65
C LYS A 273 -9.30 33.04 -11.40
N ARG A 274 -9.16 32.27 -10.32
CA ARG A 274 -9.71 32.53 -8.98
C ARG A 274 -8.59 32.62 -7.93
N GLN A 275 -8.98 32.98 -6.71
CA GLN A 275 -8.15 33.03 -5.52
C GLN A 275 -8.90 32.36 -4.36
N LEU A 276 -9.37 31.12 -4.59
CA LEU A 276 -9.93 30.25 -3.57
C LEU A 276 -8.85 29.88 -2.56
N THR A 277 -9.20 29.92 -1.28
CA THR A 277 -8.41 29.43 -0.16
C THR A 277 -8.77 27.99 0.19
N ALA A 278 -8.10 27.40 1.19
CA ALA A 278 -8.52 26.11 1.76
C ALA A 278 -9.97 26.16 2.29
N GLN A 279 -10.40 27.30 2.84
CA GLN A 279 -11.72 27.48 3.41
C GLN A 279 -12.83 27.62 2.35
N ASP A 280 -12.48 27.85 1.08
CA ASP A 280 -13.42 27.94 -0.05
C ASP A 280 -13.63 26.60 -0.79
N VAL A 281 -12.82 25.59 -0.50
CA VAL A 281 -12.82 24.29 -1.20
C VAL A 281 -13.03 23.16 -0.20
N TRP A 282 -14.02 22.30 -0.41
CA TRP A 282 -14.19 21.11 0.41
C TRP A 282 -13.14 20.05 0.04
N VAL A 283 -12.17 19.81 0.91
CA VAL A 283 -11.04 18.91 0.62
C VAL A 283 -11.19 17.57 1.35
N VAL A 284 -11.15 16.47 0.60
CA VAL A 284 -11.19 15.10 1.14
C VAL A 284 -9.87 14.38 0.86
N ALA A 285 -9.11 14.05 1.90
CA ALA A 285 -7.95 13.18 1.77
C ALA A 285 -8.42 11.71 1.71
N SER A 286 -8.28 11.05 0.57
CA SER A 286 -8.87 9.73 0.31
C SER A 286 -7.89 8.73 -0.31
N GLY A 287 -7.71 7.57 0.33
CA GLY A 287 -6.89 6.50 -0.24
C GLY A 287 -6.96 5.17 0.51
N ILE A 288 -6.53 4.10 -0.14
CA ILE A 288 -6.38 2.76 0.45
C ILE A 288 -4.91 2.45 0.79
N SER A 289 -4.63 1.50 1.68
CA SER A 289 -3.30 0.87 1.77
C SER A 289 -2.20 1.89 2.15
N ASN A 290 -1.11 2.00 1.38
CA ASN A 290 -0.10 3.06 1.53
C ASN A 290 -0.64 4.48 1.26
N ALA A 291 -1.77 4.63 0.56
CA ALA A 291 -2.46 5.91 0.48
C ALA A 291 -3.28 6.18 1.74
N GLY A 292 -3.84 5.12 2.37
CA GLY A 292 -4.49 5.17 3.67
C GLY A 292 -3.56 5.65 4.80
N ALA A 293 -2.27 5.31 4.74
CA ALA A 293 -1.21 5.98 5.53
C ALA A 293 -1.21 7.49 5.27
N ALA A 294 -0.96 7.82 4.00
CA ALA A 294 -0.57 9.15 3.58
C ALA A 294 -1.66 10.18 3.92
N VAL A 295 -2.94 9.79 3.82
CA VAL A 295 -4.07 10.62 4.21
C VAL A 295 -4.21 10.77 5.73
N LEU A 296 -4.06 9.70 6.54
CA LEU A 296 -4.09 9.82 8.01
C LEU A 296 -2.89 10.62 8.53
N ALA A 297 -1.70 10.43 7.94
CA ALA A 297 -0.50 11.19 8.25
C ALA A 297 -0.67 12.67 7.90
N ALA A 298 -1.31 12.97 6.76
CA ALA A 298 -1.63 14.33 6.37
C ALA A 298 -2.59 14.98 7.37
N THR A 299 -3.67 14.30 7.75
CA THR A 299 -4.65 14.81 8.72
C THR A 299 -4.03 15.06 10.09
N GLU A 300 -3.10 14.21 10.57
CA GLU A 300 -2.34 14.48 11.80
C GLU A 300 -1.39 15.68 11.65
N GLN A 301 -0.78 15.85 10.48
CA GLN A 301 0.21 16.90 10.17
C GLN A 301 -0.41 18.22 9.66
N ASP A 302 -1.74 18.35 9.62
CA ASP A 302 -2.43 19.48 8.99
C ASP A 302 -2.48 20.75 9.86
N ASP A 303 -1.32 21.36 10.08
CA ASP A 303 -1.18 22.70 10.66
C ASP A 303 -1.69 23.82 9.72
N TYR A 304 -2.07 23.46 8.50
CA TYR A 304 -2.51 24.35 7.42
C TYR A 304 -4.04 24.45 7.30
N GLN A 305 -4.78 23.52 7.93
CA GLN A 305 -6.24 23.37 7.82
C GLN A 305 -6.69 23.19 6.36
N LEU A 306 -5.99 22.30 5.65
CA LEU A 306 -6.24 21.91 4.26
C LEU A 306 -7.23 20.75 4.10
N ILE A 307 -7.58 20.00 5.15
CA ILE A 307 -8.35 18.74 5.04
C ILE A 307 -9.66 18.79 5.86
N ASP A 308 -10.80 18.98 5.19
CA ASP A 308 -12.14 18.90 5.81
C ASP A 308 -12.53 17.48 6.23
N ALA A 309 -12.06 16.46 5.51
CA ALA A 309 -12.52 15.08 5.69
C ALA A 309 -11.47 14.06 5.25
N THR A 310 -11.52 12.84 5.81
CA THR A 310 -10.54 11.79 5.52
C THR A 310 -11.21 10.42 5.32
N MET A 311 -10.81 9.72 4.27
CA MET A 311 -11.20 8.34 4.01
C MET A 311 -9.95 7.47 3.86
N ALA A 312 -9.79 6.49 4.76
CA ALA A 312 -8.62 5.61 4.79
C ALA A 312 -9.03 4.13 4.74
N GLY A 313 -8.94 3.52 3.55
CA GLY A 313 -9.10 2.07 3.38
C GLY A 313 -7.83 1.32 3.80
N GLU A 314 -7.96 0.22 4.54
CA GLU A 314 -6.87 -0.71 4.93
C GLU A 314 -5.51 -0.03 5.25
N PRO A 315 -5.48 1.00 6.12
CA PRO A 315 -4.38 1.95 6.14
C PRO A 315 -3.09 1.43 6.81
N ASN A 316 -2.00 1.58 6.07
CA ASN A 316 -0.86 2.47 6.33
C ASN A 316 -0.40 2.84 7.77
N VAL A 317 -0.72 2.13 8.85
CA VAL A 317 -0.40 2.65 10.19
C VAL A 317 0.31 1.64 11.09
N THR A 318 1.37 2.09 11.78
CA THR A 318 1.78 1.50 13.06
C THR A 318 1.56 2.54 14.15
N PRO A 319 0.60 2.30 15.06
CA PRO A 319 0.42 3.08 16.28
C PRO A 319 1.57 2.85 17.31
N PRO A 320 1.68 3.67 18.36
CA PRO A 320 2.80 3.61 19.31
C PRO A 320 2.75 2.38 20.23
N VAL A 321 3.40 1.30 19.78
CA VAL A 321 3.55 -0.02 20.44
C VAL A 321 3.78 0.03 21.96
N LYS A 322 4.44 1.06 22.52
CA LYS A 322 4.70 1.16 23.97
C LYS A 322 3.45 1.49 24.82
N GLN A 323 2.44 2.15 24.25
CA GLN A 323 1.17 2.46 24.93
C GLN A 323 0.14 1.33 24.77
N LEU A 324 0.30 0.49 23.74
CA LEU A 324 -0.68 -0.50 23.29
C LEU A 324 -0.24 -1.91 23.68
N ALA A 325 -0.20 -2.18 24.99
CA ALA A 325 0.42 -3.38 25.53
C ALA A 325 -0.23 -4.69 25.01
N LEU A 326 -1.57 -4.71 24.97
CA LEU A 326 -2.41 -5.79 24.45
C LEU A 326 -3.71 -5.18 23.88
N LEU A 327 -4.38 -5.91 22.99
CA LEU A 327 -5.71 -5.58 22.47
C LEU A 327 -6.57 -6.87 22.49
N ASP A 328 -7.80 -6.82 23.01
CA ASP A 328 -8.73 -7.96 23.04
C ASP A 328 -9.76 -7.87 21.89
N LEU A 329 -10.24 -9.02 21.43
CA LEU A 329 -11.04 -9.23 20.22
C LEU A 329 -12.07 -10.33 20.47
N ARG A 330 -13.34 -9.97 20.56
CA ARG A 330 -14.43 -10.89 20.97
C ARG A 330 -15.49 -11.06 19.89
N LEU A 331 -15.04 -11.47 18.71
CA LEU A 331 -15.88 -12.13 17.72
C LEU A 331 -16.09 -13.59 18.14
N ALA A 332 -17.17 -13.85 18.89
CA ALA A 332 -17.59 -15.15 19.42
C ALA A 332 -16.56 -15.92 20.28
N LYS A 333 -16.87 -16.11 21.57
CA LYS A 333 -16.04 -16.85 22.55
C LYS A 333 -15.69 -18.29 22.12
N PRO A 334 -14.63 -18.91 22.70
CA PRO A 334 -13.47 -18.35 23.46
C PRO A 334 -12.14 -18.57 22.67
N GLU A 335 -10.98 -17.97 22.96
CA GLU A 335 -10.41 -17.28 24.14
C GLU A 335 -9.91 -15.87 23.76
N PRO A 336 -9.60 -14.97 24.72
CA PRO A 336 -8.94 -13.69 24.43
C PRO A 336 -7.52 -13.91 23.90
N LYS A 337 -7.35 -13.87 22.57
CA LYS A 337 -6.04 -14.00 21.93
C LYS A 337 -5.22 -12.73 22.09
N GLN A 338 -4.43 -12.70 23.16
CA GLN A 338 -3.39 -11.71 23.37
C GLN A 338 -2.40 -11.72 22.20
N PHE A 339 -2.18 -10.55 21.60
CA PHE A 339 -1.09 -10.31 20.66
C PHE A 339 -0.45 -8.96 20.97
N ARG A 340 0.84 -8.84 20.69
CA ARG A 340 1.60 -7.60 20.79
C ARG A 340 1.45 -6.83 19.48
N VAL A 341 1.09 -5.55 19.55
CA VAL A 341 1.11 -4.66 18.37
C VAL A 341 2.55 -4.54 17.88
N ASN A 342 2.79 -4.81 16.60
CA ASN A 342 4.11 -4.73 15.97
C ASN A 342 4.10 -3.73 14.80
N GLN A 343 5.27 -3.39 14.27
CA GLN A 343 5.33 -2.62 13.03
C GLN A 343 4.94 -3.49 11.83
N GLY A 344 4.30 -2.91 10.82
CA GLY A 344 3.86 -3.64 9.62
C GLY A 344 4.99 -4.43 8.95
N TYR A 345 6.17 -3.82 8.80
CA TYR A 345 7.37 -4.45 8.22
C TYR A 345 7.76 -5.77 8.90
N PHE A 346 7.64 -5.84 10.23
CA PHE A 346 7.95 -7.06 10.99
C PHE A 346 7.01 -8.20 10.56
N THR A 347 5.77 -7.87 10.19
CA THR A 347 4.82 -8.87 9.70
C THR A 347 5.22 -9.41 8.34
N PHE A 348 5.80 -8.64 7.41
CA PHE A 348 6.20 -9.18 6.09
C PHE A 348 7.42 -10.09 6.22
N VAL A 349 8.39 -9.67 7.03
CA VAL A 349 9.60 -10.45 7.31
C VAL A 349 9.22 -11.80 7.94
N HIS A 350 8.33 -11.80 8.94
CA HIS A 350 7.80 -13.03 9.55
C HIS A 350 6.93 -13.84 8.58
N GLN A 351 6.07 -13.19 7.78
CA GLN A 351 5.25 -13.86 6.76
C GLN A 351 6.10 -14.48 5.64
N SER A 352 7.24 -13.89 5.29
CA SER A 352 8.18 -14.43 4.30
C SER A 352 8.78 -15.76 4.71
N LEU A 353 9.02 -15.93 6.02
CA LEU A 353 9.61 -17.12 6.60
C LEU A 353 8.57 -18.25 6.76
N TYR A 354 7.44 -17.96 7.40
CA TYR A 354 6.50 -19.00 7.82
C TYR A 354 5.39 -19.30 6.80
N THR A 355 4.95 -18.34 5.96
CA THR A 355 3.86 -18.58 5.01
C THR A 355 4.15 -19.71 4.01
N PRO A 356 5.34 -19.79 3.38
CA PRO A 356 5.62 -20.85 2.40
C PRO A 356 5.42 -22.28 2.94
N CYS A 357 5.80 -22.57 4.19
CA CYS A 357 5.52 -23.86 4.82
C CYS A 357 4.07 -23.99 5.32
N ALA A 358 3.52 -22.94 5.96
CA ALA A 358 2.13 -22.93 6.45
C ALA A 358 1.08 -23.20 5.35
N ASN A 359 1.42 -22.86 4.10
CA ASN A 359 0.62 -23.16 2.92
C ASN A 359 0.35 -24.66 2.72
N TYR A 360 1.24 -25.55 3.16
CA TYR A 360 1.06 -27.02 3.01
C TYR A 360 -0.23 -27.51 3.70
N ALA A 361 -0.61 -26.88 4.81
CA ALA A 361 -1.81 -27.23 5.58
C ALA A 361 -3.12 -26.59 5.06
N VAL A 362 -3.07 -25.68 4.07
CA VAL A 362 -4.27 -25.10 3.42
C VAL A 362 -4.41 -25.47 1.94
N ILE A 363 -3.33 -25.88 1.27
CA ILE A 363 -3.39 -26.37 -0.11
C ILE A 363 -4.01 -27.78 -0.10
N PRO A 364 -5.16 -28.01 -0.78
CA PRO A 364 -5.80 -29.32 -0.84
C PRO A 364 -5.02 -30.27 -1.76
N ASP A 365 -5.12 -31.57 -1.51
CA ASP A 365 -4.38 -32.60 -2.25
C ASP A 365 -5.09 -33.01 -3.54
N LEU A 366 -4.88 -32.22 -4.59
CA LEU A 366 -5.45 -32.40 -5.93
C LEU A 366 -4.31 -32.46 -6.97
N PRO A 367 -4.50 -33.15 -8.11
CA PRO A 367 -3.47 -33.21 -9.16
C PRO A 367 -3.02 -31.83 -9.67
N ALA A 368 -3.88 -30.82 -9.58
CA ALA A 368 -3.63 -29.49 -10.10
C ALA A 368 -3.04 -28.51 -9.05
N THR A 369 -3.10 -28.83 -7.76
CA THR A 369 -2.37 -28.13 -6.69
C THR A 369 -0.99 -28.70 -6.42
N MET A 370 -0.71 -29.92 -6.89
CA MET A 370 0.41 -30.75 -6.44
C MET A 370 1.79 -30.05 -6.51
N VAL A 371 2.01 -29.20 -7.51
CA VAL A 371 3.24 -28.40 -7.63
C VAL A 371 3.39 -27.42 -6.45
N PHE A 372 2.33 -26.69 -6.10
CA PHE A 372 2.32 -25.76 -4.98
C PHE A 372 2.38 -26.49 -3.62
N LYS A 373 1.73 -27.66 -3.50
CA LYS A 373 1.82 -28.51 -2.30
C LYS A 373 3.27 -28.95 -2.06
N LYS A 374 3.96 -29.41 -3.12
CA LYS A 374 5.37 -29.81 -3.04
C LYS A 374 6.32 -28.63 -2.80
N GLN A 375 6.04 -27.44 -3.33
CA GLN A 375 6.80 -26.23 -2.98
C GLN A 375 6.67 -25.89 -1.48
N ALA A 376 5.47 -26.04 -0.91
CA ALA A 376 5.24 -25.81 0.52
C ALA A 376 5.88 -26.89 1.41
N GLU A 377 5.91 -28.15 0.96
CA GLU A 377 6.65 -29.23 1.60
C GLU A 377 8.15 -28.93 1.68
N THR A 378 8.78 -28.56 0.56
CA THR A 378 10.21 -28.17 0.53
C THR A 378 10.47 -26.95 1.44
N ALA A 379 9.52 -26.02 1.56
CA ALA A 379 9.64 -24.90 2.49
C ALA A 379 9.58 -25.32 3.97
N CYS A 380 8.82 -26.37 4.30
CA CYS A 380 8.85 -26.96 5.64
C CYS A 380 10.18 -27.67 5.93
N ASP A 381 10.79 -28.33 4.94
CA ASP A 381 12.15 -28.86 5.08
C ASP A 381 13.18 -27.74 5.35
N TRP A 382 13.09 -26.60 4.65
CA TRP A 382 14.00 -25.47 4.91
C TRP A 382 13.84 -24.88 6.32
N LEU A 383 12.63 -24.76 6.87
CA LEU A 383 12.43 -24.31 8.26
C LEU A 383 13.08 -25.27 9.27
N TYR A 384 12.98 -26.58 9.03
CA TYR A 384 13.62 -27.61 9.86
C TYR A 384 15.15 -27.58 9.74
N GLN A 385 15.67 -27.50 8.51
CA GLN A 385 17.12 -27.38 8.22
C GLN A 385 17.73 -26.11 8.81
N SER A 386 16.96 -25.02 8.90
CA SER A 386 17.37 -23.74 9.51
C SER A 386 17.30 -23.74 11.04
N GLY A 387 16.96 -24.86 11.69
CA GLY A 387 16.85 -24.97 13.14
C GLY A 387 15.65 -24.24 13.76
N LEU A 388 14.74 -23.69 12.95
CA LEU A 388 13.59 -22.90 13.40
C LEU A 388 12.45 -23.76 13.95
N THR A 389 12.47 -25.08 13.73
CA THR A 389 11.52 -26.03 14.30
C THR A 389 12.12 -27.42 14.47
N SER A 390 11.78 -28.10 15.56
CA SER A 390 12.13 -29.50 15.82
C SER A 390 11.03 -30.49 15.39
N ALA A 391 9.97 -30.00 14.73
CA ALA A 391 8.88 -30.83 14.22
C ALA A 391 9.36 -31.83 13.15
N LYS A 392 8.96 -33.10 13.28
CA LYS A 392 9.57 -34.21 12.54
C LYS A 392 8.93 -34.44 11.17
N THR A 393 7.62 -34.25 11.06
CA THR A 393 6.85 -34.44 9.84
C THR A 393 6.50 -33.11 9.16
N THR A 394 6.28 -33.13 7.84
CA THR A 394 5.82 -31.97 7.06
C THR A 394 4.54 -31.34 7.62
N SER A 395 3.61 -32.17 8.10
CA SER A 395 2.34 -31.72 8.70
C SER A 395 2.56 -30.94 10.01
N GLU A 396 3.33 -31.49 10.94
CA GLU A 396 3.67 -30.80 12.21
C GLU A 396 4.41 -29.49 11.96
N ARG A 397 5.33 -29.45 10.97
CA ARG A 397 6.06 -28.24 10.58
C ARG A 397 5.12 -27.18 9.99
N ALA A 398 4.16 -27.58 9.16
CA ALA A 398 3.15 -26.68 8.61
C ALA A 398 2.20 -26.12 9.69
N MET A 399 1.79 -26.96 10.65
CA MET A 399 1.01 -26.53 11.82
C MET A 399 1.81 -25.56 12.71
N PHE A 400 3.09 -25.84 12.97
CA PHE A 400 3.98 -24.93 13.68
C PHE A 400 4.10 -23.58 12.95
N ALA A 401 4.30 -23.58 11.63
CA ALA A 401 4.37 -22.36 10.83
C ALA A 401 3.03 -21.57 10.87
N GLN A 402 1.87 -22.24 10.85
CA GLN A 402 0.58 -21.58 11.08
C GLN A 402 0.48 -20.98 12.49
N GLN A 403 0.95 -21.68 13.53
CA GLN A 403 0.96 -21.17 14.90
C GLN A 403 1.84 -19.91 15.01
N GLN A 404 3.02 -19.88 14.38
CA GLN A 404 3.88 -18.70 14.34
C GLN A 404 3.20 -17.52 13.64
N LEU A 405 2.46 -17.75 12.55
CA LEU A 405 1.68 -16.70 11.88
C LEU A 405 0.54 -16.15 12.76
N ILE A 406 -0.22 -17.03 13.40
CA ILE A 406 -1.32 -16.64 14.30
C ILE A 406 -0.78 -15.87 15.53
N ALA A 407 0.34 -16.31 16.11
CA ALA A 407 1.01 -15.60 17.22
C ALA A 407 1.49 -14.20 16.80
N MET A 408 1.90 -14.03 15.54
CA MET A 408 2.23 -12.73 14.94
C MET A 408 0.97 -11.94 14.51
N GLY A 409 -0.22 -12.33 14.95
CA GLY A 409 -1.46 -11.58 14.71
C GLY A 409 -2.10 -11.79 13.33
N VAL A 410 -1.75 -12.83 12.58
CA VAL A 410 -2.49 -13.21 11.36
C VAL A 410 -3.86 -13.77 11.74
N THR A 411 -4.93 -13.29 11.11
CA THR A 411 -6.28 -13.79 11.36
C THR A 411 -6.47 -15.21 10.77
N PRO A 412 -7.24 -16.11 11.41
CA PRO A 412 -7.44 -17.46 10.88
C PRO A 412 -8.06 -17.50 9.48
N SER A 413 -8.90 -16.52 9.12
CA SER A 413 -9.45 -16.35 7.78
C SER A 413 -8.37 -16.00 6.74
N ALA A 414 -7.45 -15.10 7.07
CA ALA A 414 -6.37 -14.68 6.19
C ALA A 414 -5.35 -15.78 5.86
N LEU A 415 -5.26 -16.86 6.67
CA LEU A 415 -4.38 -18.00 6.38
C LEU A 415 -4.69 -18.66 5.03
N GLY A 416 -5.96 -18.72 4.63
CA GLY A 416 -6.39 -19.28 3.33
C GLY A 416 -5.85 -18.51 2.12
N LEU A 417 -5.44 -17.25 2.30
CA LEU A 417 -4.82 -16.43 1.25
C LEU A 417 -3.30 -16.63 1.15
N GLY A 418 -2.68 -17.33 2.10
CA GLY A 418 -1.23 -17.63 2.10
C GLY A 418 -0.67 -18.15 0.76
N PRO A 419 -1.33 -19.12 0.07
CA PRO A 419 -0.84 -19.66 -1.18
C PRO A 419 -0.72 -18.61 -2.30
N ILE A 420 -1.77 -17.83 -2.57
CA ILE A 420 -1.74 -16.81 -3.64
C ILE A 420 -0.75 -15.68 -3.30
N TYR A 421 -0.65 -15.30 -2.03
CA TYR A 421 0.36 -14.33 -1.57
C TYR A 421 1.80 -14.85 -1.73
N THR A 422 2.05 -16.15 -1.57
CA THR A 422 3.35 -16.75 -1.91
C THR A 422 3.57 -16.83 -3.41
N THR A 423 2.57 -17.22 -4.22
CA THR A 423 2.68 -17.30 -5.68
C THR A 423 2.98 -15.95 -6.32
N MET A 424 2.36 -14.87 -5.85
CA MET A 424 2.58 -13.51 -6.37
C MET A 424 3.90 -12.88 -5.89
N GLY A 425 4.64 -13.54 -5.00
CA GLY A 425 5.98 -13.11 -4.56
C GLY A 425 6.00 -12.00 -3.51
N ILE A 426 4.90 -11.78 -2.76
CA ILE A 426 4.71 -10.63 -1.86
C ILE A 426 5.89 -10.44 -0.91
N TRP A 427 6.16 -11.44 -0.08
CA TRP A 427 6.98 -11.21 1.10
C TRP A 427 8.46 -10.91 0.80
N PRO A 428 9.14 -11.61 -0.14
CA PRO A 428 10.47 -11.20 -0.60
C PRO A 428 10.52 -9.78 -1.19
N ALA A 429 9.46 -9.36 -1.90
CA ALA A 429 9.35 -8.03 -2.49
C ALA A 429 9.30 -6.92 -1.42
N LEU A 430 8.50 -7.13 -0.37
CA LEU A 430 8.38 -6.17 0.73
C LEU A 430 9.63 -6.17 1.62
N ASN A 431 10.21 -7.33 1.90
CA ASN A 431 11.45 -7.45 2.67
C ASN A 431 12.53 -6.53 2.08
N ALA A 432 12.84 -6.69 0.79
CA ALA A 432 13.89 -5.93 0.12
C ALA A 432 13.59 -4.43 0.03
N ASN A 433 12.35 -4.07 -0.34
CA ASN A 433 11.98 -2.67 -0.55
C ASN A 433 11.96 -1.88 0.76
N TYR A 434 11.25 -2.38 1.78
CA TYR A 434 11.08 -1.65 3.04
C TYR A 434 12.33 -1.69 3.91
N ALA A 435 13.11 -2.78 3.90
CA ALA A 435 14.40 -2.80 4.57
C ALA A 435 15.30 -1.69 4.01
N SER A 436 15.46 -1.63 2.69
CA SER A 436 16.29 -0.64 2.00
C SER A 436 15.81 0.79 2.22
N ALA A 437 14.50 1.04 2.14
CA ALA A 437 13.91 2.35 2.43
C ALA A 437 14.21 2.82 3.87
N TYR A 438 14.00 1.93 4.85
CA TYR A 438 14.14 2.27 6.27
C TYR A 438 15.61 2.38 6.69
N SER A 439 16.51 1.54 6.16
CA SER A 439 17.96 1.71 6.36
C SER A 439 18.57 2.83 5.52
N ARG A 440 17.79 3.53 4.68
CA ARG A 440 18.25 4.58 3.74
C ARG A 440 19.35 4.06 2.81
N SER A 441 19.17 2.83 2.33
CA SER A 441 20.11 2.18 1.42
C SER A 441 20.21 2.90 0.08
N GLN A 442 21.42 2.86 -0.48
CA GLN A 442 21.67 2.97 -1.91
C GLN A 442 21.44 1.61 -2.60
N LEU A 443 21.50 1.56 -3.93
CA LEU A 443 21.22 0.35 -4.73
C LEU A 443 22.02 -0.90 -4.30
N PHE A 444 23.22 -0.72 -3.73
CA PHE A 444 24.07 -1.79 -3.21
C PHE A 444 24.38 -1.62 -1.70
N GLY A 445 23.46 -0.99 -0.96
CA GLY A 445 23.52 -0.80 0.49
C GLY A 445 22.95 -1.95 1.33
N ASP A 446 22.08 -2.79 0.75
CA ASP A 446 21.38 -3.86 1.48
C ASP A 446 22.35 -4.91 2.07
N PRO A 447 22.36 -5.15 3.40
CA PRO A 447 23.27 -6.11 4.01
C PRO A 447 22.97 -7.56 3.59
N CYS A 448 21.72 -7.88 3.21
CA CYS A 448 21.30 -9.18 2.71
C CYS A 448 21.60 -9.37 1.20
N GLY A 449 22.39 -8.48 0.60
CA GLY A 449 22.92 -8.64 -0.75
C GLY A 449 21.87 -8.51 -1.85
N THR A 450 20.72 -7.91 -1.57
CA THR A 450 19.64 -7.72 -2.52
C THR A 450 19.77 -6.40 -3.28
N ALA A 451 19.57 -6.45 -4.60
CA ALA A 451 19.39 -5.29 -5.46
C ALA A 451 18.41 -5.65 -6.59
N TYR A 452 17.80 -4.70 -7.28
CA TYR A 452 16.91 -5.02 -8.40
C TYR A 452 17.67 -5.05 -9.72
N GLN A 453 17.33 -6.01 -10.57
CA GLN A 453 17.93 -6.21 -11.89
C GLN A 453 16.84 -6.56 -12.91
N SER A 454 17.18 -6.44 -14.19
CA SER A 454 16.20 -6.55 -15.27
C SER A 454 16.68 -7.43 -16.42
N ASP A 455 16.77 -8.74 -16.20
CA ASP A 455 17.17 -9.70 -17.25
C ASP A 455 16.20 -9.69 -18.44
N ASP A 456 14.88 -9.74 -18.21
CA ASP A 456 13.89 -9.96 -19.28
C ASP A 456 13.88 -8.83 -20.33
N ILE A 457 13.94 -7.58 -19.88
CA ILE A 457 13.98 -6.40 -20.76
C ILE A 457 15.26 -6.37 -21.60
N PHE A 458 16.38 -6.86 -21.04
CA PHE A 458 17.72 -6.80 -21.60
C PHE A 458 18.20 -8.14 -22.19
N THR A 459 17.28 -9.11 -22.41
CA THR A 459 17.51 -10.29 -23.27
C THR A 459 17.96 -9.91 -24.69
N VAL A 460 17.73 -8.65 -25.09
CA VAL A 460 18.39 -7.97 -26.20
C VAL A 460 19.46 -7.02 -25.63
N ASN A 461 20.70 -7.10 -26.13
CA ASN A 461 21.87 -6.33 -25.66
C ASN A 461 21.67 -4.80 -25.58
N GLN A 462 20.63 -4.25 -26.22
CA GLN A 462 20.06 -2.94 -25.88
C GLN A 462 18.53 -3.03 -25.94
N PRO A 463 17.79 -2.70 -24.86
CA PRO A 463 16.34 -2.65 -24.90
C PRO A 463 15.84 -1.44 -25.68
N SER A 464 14.75 -1.61 -26.41
CA SER A 464 14.06 -0.48 -27.05
C SER A 464 13.42 0.45 -26.01
N GLU A 465 13.32 1.73 -26.35
CA GLU A 465 12.63 2.74 -25.54
C GLU A 465 11.20 2.31 -25.17
N ALA A 466 10.50 1.64 -26.09
CA ALA A 466 9.16 1.11 -25.88
C ALA A 466 9.08 -0.01 -24.82
N GLN A 467 10.17 -0.76 -24.58
CA GLN A 467 10.25 -1.71 -23.46
C GLN A 467 10.44 -0.99 -22.12
N LEU A 468 11.25 0.07 -22.09
CA LEU A 468 11.44 0.90 -20.88
C LEU A 468 10.13 1.64 -20.51
N LYS A 469 9.45 2.22 -21.50
CA LYS A 469 8.12 2.88 -21.33
C LYS A 469 7.08 1.95 -20.70
N LYS A 470 7.03 0.67 -21.10
CA LYS A 470 6.14 -0.33 -20.49
C LYS A 470 6.32 -0.44 -18.98
N VAL A 471 7.54 -0.29 -18.45
CA VAL A 471 7.79 -0.38 -17.01
C VAL A 471 7.04 0.69 -16.23
N TRP A 472 7.00 1.94 -16.72
CA TRP A 472 6.30 3.02 -16.03
C TRP A 472 4.79 2.74 -15.86
N ALA A 473 4.15 2.15 -16.88
CA ALA A 473 2.72 1.89 -16.91
C ALA A 473 2.30 0.56 -16.25
N LEU A 474 3.11 -0.50 -16.41
CA LEU A 474 2.79 -1.86 -15.93
C LEU A 474 3.22 -2.12 -14.47
N SER A 475 3.92 -1.19 -13.83
CA SER A 475 4.62 -1.44 -12.57
C SER A 475 3.84 -1.06 -11.31
N SER A 476 3.95 -1.92 -10.29
CA SER A 476 3.51 -1.68 -8.91
C SER A 476 4.44 -0.74 -8.12
N GLY A 477 5.61 -0.41 -8.68
CA GLY A 477 6.72 0.28 -8.02
C GLY A 477 7.52 -0.55 -7.01
N ILE A 478 7.14 -1.82 -6.75
CA ILE A 478 7.95 -2.77 -5.96
C ILE A 478 8.25 -4.01 -6.82
N PRO A 479 9.53 -4.27 -7.17
CA PRO A 479 9.95 -5.50 -7.83
C PRO A 479 9.74 -6.76 -6.96
N PRO A 480 9.36 -7.91 -7.54
CA PRO A 480 9.31 -8.19 -8.99
C PRO A 480 8.10 -7.56 -9.69
N THR A 481 8.35 -6.85 -10.79
CA THR A 481 7.34 -6.06 -11.48
C THR A 481 7.79 -5.69 -12.90
N ALA A 482 6.92 -5.81 -13.89
CA ALA A 482 7.14 -5.38 -15.29
C ALA A 482 8.49 -5.82 -15.94
N GLY A 483 9.00 -7.01 -15.61
CA GLY A 483 10.28 -7.54 -16.11
C GLY A 483 11.52 -7.18 -15.28
N ILE A 484 11.36 -6.35 -14.24
CA ILE A 484 12.36 -6.11 -13.21
C ILE A 484 12.14 -7.15 -12.10
N ARG A 485 13.22 -7.77 -11.62
CA ARG A 485 13.21 -8.82 -10.59
C ARG A 485 14.16 -8.54 -9.45
N ILE A 486 13.98 -9.28 -8.36
CA ILE A 486 14.90 -9.30 -7.22
C ILE A 486 16.17 -10.03 -7.66
N GLY A 487 17.29 -9.31 -7.72
CA GLY A 487 18.62 -9.81 -8.01
C GLY A 487 19.47 -9.96 -6.75
N GLN A 488 20.69 -10.48 -6.93
CA GLN A 488 21.64 -10.70 -5.84
C GLN A 488 23.04 -10.24 -6.25
N TYR A 489 23.62 -9.34 -5.47
CA TYR A 489 24.95 -8.77 -5.71
C TYR A 489 25.98 -9.16 -4.62
N ARG A 490 25.58 -10.02 -3.67
CA ARG A 490 26.47 -10.69 -2.72
C ARG A 490 26.00 -12.12 -2.51
N ASN A 491 26.94 -13.06 -2.46
CA ASN A 491 26.67 -14.40 -1.97
C ASN A 491 26.69 -14.38 -0.43
N ILE A 492 25.53 -14.57 0.20
CA ILE A 492 25.40 -14.59 1.66
C ILE A 492 25.84 -15.96 2.22
N ALA A 493 25.61 -17.06 1.49
CA ALA A 493 25.97 -18.42 1.92
C ALA A 493 27.48 -18.73 1.87
N SER A 494 28.29 -17.86 1.24
CA SER A 494 29.76 -17.90 1.39
C SER A 494 30.26 -17.15 2.63
N GLN A 495 29.46 -16.26 3.20
CA GLN A 495 29.76 -15.52 4.43
C GLN A 495 29.17 -16.20 5.68
N VAL A 496 28.05 -16.93 5.50
CA VAL A 496 27.41 -17.75 6.54
C VAL A 496 27.37 -19.21 6.07
N PRO A 497 28.43 -20.02 6.34
CA PRO A 497 28.60 -21.34 5.74
C PRO A 497 27.55 -22.38 6.12
N SER A 498 26.82 -22.20 7.23
CA SER A 498 25.71 -23.07 7.64
C SER A 498 24.52 -23.02 6.69
N LEU A 499 24.39 -21.97 5.87
CA LEU A 499 23.32 -21.81 4.88
C LEU A 499 23.69 -22.41 3.51
N LYS A 500 24.89 -22.98 3.38
CA LYS A 500 25.41 -23.52 2.11
C LYS A 500 24.61 -24.76 1.68
N GLY A 501 23.89 -24.63 0.57
CA GLY A 501 22.99 -25.65 0.04
C GLY A 501 21.51 -25.28 0.13
N LEU A 502 21.14 -24.27 0.93
CA LEU A 502 19.83 -23.64 0.84
C LEU A 502 19.71 -22.78 -0.43
N PRO A 503 18.53 -22.69 -1.07
CA PRO A 503 18.35 -21.82 -2.22
C PRO A 503 18.53 -20.34 -1.88
N ASN A 504 19.15 -19.61 -2.79
CA ASN A 504 19.55 -18.20 -2.65
C ASN A 504 18.45 -17.25 -2.14
N ASN A 505 17.19 -17.45 -2.52
CA ASN A 505 16.05 -16.65 -2.05
C ASN A 505 15.69 -16.97 -0.57
N ILE A 506 15.91 -18.20 -0.13
CA ILE A 506 15.71 -18.63 1.27
C ILE A 506 16.82 -18.06 2.15
N VAL A 507 18.07 -18.09 1.67
CA VAL A 507 19.21 -17.45 2.37
C VAL A 507 18.95 -15.96 2.62
N GLN A 508 18.39 -15.23 1.63
CA GLN A 508 17.94 -13.85 1.81
C GLN A 508 16.80 -13.72 2.81
N THR A 509 15.75 -14.56 2.71
CA THR A 509 14.64 -14.58 3.69
C THR A 509 15.13 -14.76 5.13
N LEU A 510 16.07 -15.68 5.36
CA LEU A 510 16.68 -15.90 6.68
C LEU A 510 17.51 -14.69 7.13
N CYS A 511 18.25 -14.04 6.23
CA CYS A 511 19.00 -12.82 6.52
C CYS A 511 18.08 -11.67 6.96
N TYR A 512 16.99 -11.38 6.24
CA TYR A 512 16.05 -10.32 6.65
C TYR A 512 15.42 -10.62 8.02
N ASN A 513 15.13 -11.90 8.31
CA ASN A 513 14.62 -12.32 9.62
C ASN A 513 15.67 -12.13 10.72
N ALA A 514 16.93 -12.52 10.50
CA ALA A 514 18.01 -12.29 11.46
C ALA A 514 18.35 -10.79 11.66
N TRP A 515 18.15 -9.94 10.65
CA TRP A 515 18.32 -8.49 10.79
C TRP A 515 17.21 -7.90 11.66
N THR A 516 15.95 -8.22 11.34
CA THR A 516 14.73 -7.65 11.95
C THR A 516 14.45 -8.19 13.35
N PHE A 517 14.76 -9.46 13.59
CA PHE A 517 14.59 -10.17 14.85
C PHE A 517 15.97 -10.62 15.36
N PRO A 518 16.70 -9.78 16.12
CA PRO A 518 18.02 -10.12 16.64
C PRO A 518 18.07 -11.42 17.44
N GLU A 519 16.97 -11.81 18.09
CA GLU A 519 16.79 -13.08 18.79
C GLU A 519 16.96 -14.32 17.88
N LEU A 520 16.78 -14.18 16.55
CA LEU A 520 16.99 -15.26 15.60
C LEU A 520 18.45 -15.39 15.13
N ARG A 521 19.32 -14.41 15.40
CA ARG A 521 20.71 -14.40 14.90
C ARG A 521 21.49 -15.66 15.31
N THR A 522 21.37 -16.08 16.57
CA THR A 522 22.07 -17.27 17.08
C THR A 522 21.50 -18.59 16.56
N THR A 523 20.22 -18.64 16.18
CA THR A 523 19.63 -19.82 15.51
C THR A 523 20.08 -19.88 14.05
N LEU A 524 20.05 -18.73 13.35
CA LEU A 524 20.27 -18.63 11.90
C LEU A 524 21.74 -18.42 11.49
N LYS A 525 22.64 -18.22 12.45
CA LYS A 525 24.10 -18.00 12.29
C LYS A 525 24.50 -16.65 11.68
N PHE A 526 23.88 -15.60 12.21
CA PHE A 526 24.10 -14.20 11.82
C PHE A 526 24.61 -13.32 12.98
N GLU A 527 25.19 -13.92 14.03
CA GLU A 527 25.59 -13.23 15.28
C GLU A 527 26.37 -11.92 15.03
N ASP A 528 27.48 -12.01 14.28
CA ASP A 528 28.36 -10.86 13.95
C ASP A 528 28.14 -10.30 12.52
N PHE A 529 27.08 -10.71 11.81
CA PHE A 529 26.90 -10.39 10.40
C PHE A 529 26.44 -8.95 10.13
N PHE A 530 25.68 -8.35 11.05
CA PHE A 530 25.13 -7.00 10.88
C PHE A 530 25.96 -5.97 11.63
N SER A 531 26.42 -4.93 10.92
CA SER A 531 27.12 -3.82 11.58
C SER A 531 26.17 -3.02 12.48
N ASN A 532 26.72 -2.41 13.54
CA ASN A 532 25.97 -1.47 14.39
C ASN A 532 25.30 -0.35 13.58
N ALA A 533 25.89 0.08 12.46
CA ALA A 533 25.32 1.09 11.58
C ALA A 533 24.11 0.58 10.79
N ASN A 534 24.13 -0.66 10.29
CA ASN A 534 23.00 -1.30 9.60
C ASN A 534 21.80 -1.36 10.57
N ASP A 535 22.09 -1.85 11.78
CA ASP A 535 21.15 -2.04 12.87
C ASP A 535 20.57 -0.71 13.39
N GLN A 536 21.40 0.33 13.50
CA GLN A 536 20.96 1.68 13.87
C GLN A 536 20.13 2.33 12.76
N ALA A 537 20.54 2.22 11.49
CA ALA A 537 19.83 2.84 10.37
C ALA A 537 18.43 2.27 10.19
N LEU A 538 18.29 0.94 10.25
CA LEU A 538 16.98 0.25 10.21
C LEU A 538 16.13 0.65 11.43
N ARG A 539 16.68 0.59 12.65
CA ARG A 539 15.94 1.03 13.86
C ARG A 539 15.54 2.50 13.79
N GLN A 540 16.34 3.37 13.18
CA GLN A 540 16.01 4.78 13.00
C GLN A 540 14.93 4.99 11.93
N GLY A 541 14.97 4.27 10.81
CA GLY A 541 13.91 4.31 9.78
C GLY A 541 12.57 3.84 10.33
N LEU A 542 12.58 2.68 10.98
CA LEU A 542 11.46 2.18 11.80
C LEU A 542 11.09 3.14 12.94
N SER A 543 11.98 4.07 13.32
CA SER A 543 11.71 5.14 14.27
C SER A 543 11.27 6.48 13.64
N GLU A 544 10.89 6.52 12.36
CA GLU A 544 10.49 7.73 11.63
C GLU A 544 9.08 7.70 10.98
N ILE A 545 8.21 6.71 11.26
CA ILE A 545 6.92 6.49 10.53
C ILE A 545 5.53 6.19 11.25
N ARG A 546 5.41 5.96 12.59
CA ARG A 546 4.18 5.88 13.49
C ARG A 546 3.35 7.15 13.49
N TYR A 547 2.08 6.90 13.75
CA TYR A 547 1.01 7.86 13.88
C TYR A 547 0.77 8.23 15.35
N THR A 548 0.22 9.42 15.57
CA THR A 548 -0.24 9.93 16.87
C THR A 548 -1.70 9.57 17.15
N GLY A 549 -2.50 9.36 16.09
CA GLY A 549 -3.96 9.24 16.20
C GLY A 549 -4.67 10.58 16.39
N ASP A 550 -3.97 11.71 16.35
CA ASP A 550 -4.59 13.04 16.47
C ASP A 550 -5.18 13.49 15.14
N LEU A 551 -6.41 13.06 14.87
CA LEU A 551 -7.15 13.46 13.67
C LEU A 551 -7.70 14.89 13.74
N ARG A 552 -7.24 15.76 14.66
CA ARG A 552 -7.51 17.22 14.69
C ARG A 552 -9.01 17.61 14.63
N ALA A 553 -9.87 16.72 15.12
CA ALA A 553 -11.34 16.75 14.98
C ALA A 553 -11.92 16.56 13.56
N THR A 554 -11.10 16.27 12.54
CA THR A 554 -11.52 16.03 11.15
C THR A 554 -12.42 14.79 11.02
N PRO A 555 -13.62 14.91 10.42
CA PRO A 555 -14.47 13.79 10.00
C PRO A 555 -13.67 12.69 9.27
N THR A 556 -13.56 11.50 9.85
CA THR A 556 -12.74 10.42 9.29
C THR A 556 -13.47 9.08 9.29
N ILE A 557 -13.38 8.34 8.18
CA ILE A 557 -13.83 6.94 8.09
C ILE A 557 -12.64 6.04 7.74
N ILE A 558 -12.46 4.98 8.51
CA ILE A 558 -11.57 3.85 8.20
C ILE A 558 -12.41 2.63 7.83
N VAL A 559 -12.11 1.99 6.70
CA VAL A 559 -12.72 0.72 6.27
C VAL A 559 -11.62 -0.33 6.13
N HIS A 560 -11.77 -1.53 6.72
CA HIS A 560 -10.72 -2.55 6.71
C HIS A 560 -11.29 -3.97 6.63
N GLY A 561 -10.66 -4.85 5.84
CA GLY A 561 -11.02 -6.28 5.77
C GLY A 561 -10.44 -7.11 6.92
N GLN A 562 -11.27 -7.90 7.62
CA GLN A 562 -10.78 -8.80 8.67
C GLN A 562 -9.92 -9.95 8.11
N ALA A 563 -10.16 -10.35 6.86
CA ALA A 563 -9.38 -11.36 6.16
C ALA A 563 -8.18 -10.77 5.40
N ASP A 564 -7.86 -9.48 5.58
CA ASP A 564 -6.66 -8.89 5.00
C ASP A 564 -5.41 -9.64 5.52
N ARG A 565 -4.70 -10.23 4.55
CA ARG A 565 -3.50 -11.03 4.72
C ARG A 565 -2.25 -10.19 4.54
N LEU A 566 -2.32 -9.16 3.70
CA LEU A 566 -1.26 -8.20 3.51
C LEU A 566 -1.11 -7.40 4.81
N ILE A 567 -2.23 -6.80 5.20
CA ILE A 567 -2.31 -5.75 6.21
C ILE A 567 -3.15 -6.25 7.34
N LEU A 568 -2.47 -6.71 8.39
CA LEU A 568 -3.16 -7.33 9.50
C LEU A 568 -3.87 -6.22 10.30
N PRO A 569 -5.22 -6.17 10.39
CA PRO A 569 -5.95 -5.11 11.10
C PRO A 569 -5.53 -5.00 12.58
N ASN A 570 -5.00 -6.10 13.13
CA ASN A 570 -4.40 -6.23 14.45
C ASN A 570 -3.25 -5.24 14.72
N HIS A 571 -2.40 -4.96 13.73
CA HIS A 571 -1.23 -4.08 13.93
C HIS A 571 -1.48 -2.64 13.50
N THR A 572 -2.67 -2.36 12.96
CA THR A 572 -2.93 -1.22 12.09
C THR A 572 -4.19 -0.47 12.53
N SER A 573 -5.34 -0.65 11.87
CA SER A 573 -6.57 0.09 12.17
C SER A 573 -7.14 -0.18 13.56
N ARG A 574 -7.01 -1.40 14.10
CA ARG A 574 -7.49 -1.70 15.46
C ARG A 574 -6.71 -0.90 16.53
N PRO A 575 -5.36 -0.96 16.60
CA PRO A 575 -4.60 -0.12 17.52
C PRO A 575 -4.75 1.38 17.22
N TYR A 576 -4.95 1.78 15.96
CA TYR A 576 -5.09 3.20 15.58
C TYR A 576 -6.41 3.78 16.07
N PHE A 577 -7.52 3.06 15.82
CA PHE A 577 -8.83 3.43 16.32
C PHE A 577 -8.84 3.52 17.85
N TRP A 578 -8.18 2.59 18.55
CA TRP A 578 -8.05 2.66 20.00
C TRP A 578 -7.24 3.86 20.47
N LEU A 579 -6.09 4.15 19.87
CA LEU A 579 -5.25 5.31 20.18
C LEU A 579 -6.05 6.62 20.05
N ASN A 580 -6.71 6.83 18.92
CA ASN A 580 -7.59 7.97 18.70
C ASN A 580 -8.76 8.03 19.71
N ARG A 581 -9.33 6.88 20.10
CA ARG A 581 -10.46 6.80 21.04
C ARG A 581 -10.06 6.86 22.52
N THR A 582 -8.77 6.75 22.85
CA THR A 582 -8.24 6.92 24.21
C THR A 582 -7.68 8.33 24.39
N GLU A 583 -6.69 8.71 23.59
CA GLU A 583 -5.96 9.97 23.74
C GLU A 583 -6.77 11.18 23.21
N HIS A 584 -7.52 11.01 22.10
CA HIS A 584 -8.24 12.10 21.40
C HIS A 584 -9.77 12.00 21.54
N ARG A 585 -10.25 11.26 22.57
CA ARG A 585 -11.67 10.88 22.75
C ARG A 585 -12.68 12.04 22.59
N ASN A 586 -12.34 13.21 23.15
CA ASN A 586 -13.26 14.35 23.25
C ASN A 586 -13.48 15.10 21.93
N ILE A 587 -12.60 14.88 20.94
CA ILE A 587 -12.65 15.52 19.61
C ILE A 587 -12.81 14.52 18.46
N SER A 588 -12.75 13.22 18.75
CA SER A 588 -12.76 12.13 17.76
C SER A 588 -14.07 12.04 16.96
N GLN A 589 -14.01 12.42 15.68
CA GLN A 589 -15.01 12.12 14.65
C GLN A 589 -14.67 10.83 13.85
N LEU A 590 -13.82 9.95 14.39
CA LEU A 590 -13.35 8.75 13.71
C LEU A 590 -14.36 7.60 13.73
N SER A 591 -14.76 7.14 12.55
CA SER A 591 -15.62 5.99 12.34
C SER A 591 -14.79 4.81 11.82
N TYR A 592 -14.64 3.73 12.60
CA TYR A 592 -13.94 2.53 12.15
C TYR A 592 -14.92 1.39 11.82
N ILE A 593 -14.86 0.93 10.56
CA ILE A 593 -15.66 -0.14 10.01
C ILE A 593 -14.76 -1.33 9.69
N GLU A 594 -15.07 -2.50 10.24
CA GLU A 594 -14.38 -3.75 9.90
C GLU A 594 -15.31 -4.73 9.17
N VAL A 595 -14.87 -5.25 8.02
CA VAL A 595 -15.67 -6.12 7.15
C VAL A 595 -15.15 -7.56 7.23
N VAL A 596 -15.95 -8.47 7.78
CA VAL A 596 -15.50 -9.83 8.19
C VAL A 596 -14.87 -10.66 7.06
N SER A 597 -15.34 -10.49 5.82
CA SER A 597 -14.83 -11.21 4.64
C SER A 597 -14.13 -10.30 3.61
N GLY A 598 -13.71 -9.10 3.99
CA GLY A 598 -12.92 -8.20 3.13
C GLY A 598 -11.41 -8.50 3.20
N GLN A 599 -10.65 -8.11 2.17
CA GLN A 599 -9.18 -8.14 2.12
C GLN A 599 -8.61 -7.25 1.00
N HIS A 600 -7.31 -6.96 1.07
CA HIS A 600 -6.56 -5.94 0.32
C HIS A 600 -6.73 -5.82 -1.20
N PHE A 601 -7.08 -6.90 -1.88
CA PHE A 601 -7.04 -6.99 -3.34
C PHE A 601 -8.37 -7.49 -3.89
N ASP A 602 -9.35 -6.59 -4.06
CA ASP A 602 -10.61 -6.91 -4.72
C ASP A 602 -10.38 -7.56 -6.09
N ALA A 603 -9.27 -7.25 -6.78
CA ALA A 603 -8.80 -7.93 -7.99
C ALA A 603 -8.71 -9.46 -7.90
N LEU A 604 -8.64 -10.07 -6.71
CA LEU A 604 -8.69 -11.52 -6.53
C LEU A 604 -10.11 -12.10 -6.65
N LEU A 605 -11.16 -11.29 -6.44
CA LEU A 605 -12.56 -11.72 -6.38
C LEU A 605 -13.18 -12.01 -7.75
N GLN A 606 -12.44 -11.79 -8.85
CA GLN A 606 -12.80 -12.33 -10.16
C GLN A 606 -12.53 -13.85 -10.27
N TYR A 607 -11.79 -14.44 -9.32
CA TYR A 607 -11.35 -15.85 -9.38
C TYR A 607 -11.94 -16.74 -8.27
N PRO A 608 -12.33 -18.00 -8.54
CA PRO A 608 -12.58 -18.99 -7.51
C PRO A 608 -11.29 -19.35 -6.74
N PRO A 609 -11.36 -19.75 -5.46
CA PRO A 609 -12.54 -19.75 -4.59
C PRO A 609 -12.84 -18.37 -3.98
N TYR A 610 -11.95 -17.38 -4.15
CA TYR A 610 -12.05 -16.04 -3.56
C TYR A 610 -13.40 -15.37 -3.81
N ASN A 611 -13.93 -15.52 -5.03
CA ASN A 611 -15.24 -15.03 -5.45
C ASN A 611 -16.46 -15.61 -4.69
N GLN A 612 -16.29 -16.69 -3.92
CA GLN A 612 -17.32 -17.32 -3.08
C GLN A 612 -17.11 -17.10 -1.57
N ILE A 613 -15.93 -16.65 -1.14
CA ILE A 613 -15.53 -16.63 0.28
C ILE A 613 -15.07 -15.24 0.78
N LEU A 614 -15.04 -14.25 -0.11
CA LEU A 614 -14.70 -12.86 0.17
C LEU A 614 -15.79 -11.91 -0.36
N ALA A 615 -15.86 -10.71 0.21
CA ALA A 615 -16.67 -9.61 -0.30
C ALA A 615 -15.78 -8.42 -0.67
N PRO A 616 -16.10 -7.66 -1.73
CA PRO A 616 -15.28 -6.55 -2.16
C PRO A 616 -15.34 -5.39 -1.17
N LEU A 617 -14.20 -4.77 -0.91
CA LEU A 617 -14.09 -3.60 -0.03
C LEU A 617 -14.37 -2.29 -0.76
N HIS A 618 -14.18 -2.22 -2.07
CA HIS A 618 -14.32 -0.96 -2.81
C HIS A 618 -15.76 -0.40 -2.83
N GLY A 619 -16.78 -1.26 -2.71
CA GLY A 619 -18.16 -0.80 -2.52
C GLY A 619 -18.35 -0.02 -1.21
N TYR A 620 -17.81 -0.55 -0.10
CA TYR A 620 -17.79 0.13 1.19
C TYR A 620 -16.89 1.38 1.19
N PHE A 621 -15.86 1.40 0.33
CA PHE A 621 -15.00 2.57 0.14
C PHE A 621 -15.75 3.74 -0.52
N GLU A 622 -16.51 3.49 -1.60
CA GLU A 622 -17.35 4.52 -2.22
C GLU A 622 -18.51 4.94 -1.30
N GLU A 623 -19.12 4.03 -0.55
CA GLU A 623 -20.17 4.35 0.44
C GLU A 623 -19.64 5.25 1.59
N ALA A 624 -18.37 5.09 1.98
CA ALA A 624 -17.74 5.94 2.98
C ALA A 624 -17.48 7.36 2.45
N LEU A 625 -17.00 7.50 1.21
CA LEU A 625 -16.88 8.82 0.56
C LEU A 625 -18.24 9.50 0.39
N GLU A 626 -19.26 8.73 0.02
CA GLU A 626 -20.63 9.20 -0.06
C GLU A 626 -21.16 9.66 1.32
N SER A 627 -20.83 8.94 2.38
CA SER A 627 -21.19 9.32 3.75
C SER A 627 -20.54 10.64 4.20
N LEU A 628 -19.29 10.89 3.81
CA LEU A 628 -18.59 12.16 4.07
C LEU A 628 -19.22 13.32 3.27
N TRP A 629 -19.60 13.10 2.01
CA TRP A 629 -20.34 14.09 1.21
C TRP A 629 -21.69 14.44 1.84
N GLN A 630 -22.45 13.43 2.24
CA GLN A 630 -23.76 13.63 2.86
C GLN A 630 -23.65 14.26 4.26
N GLN A 631 -22.54 14.06 4.98
CA GLN A 631 -22.25 14.81 6.21
C GLN A 631 -22.01 16.31 5.91
N LYS A 632 -21.18 16.64 4.91
CA LYS A 632 -20.85 18.04 4.56
C LYS A 632 -22.07 18.81 4.03
N TYR A 633 -22.85 18.21 3.13
CA TYR A 633 -23.89 18.92 2.36
C TYR A 633 -25.33 18.65 2.82
N GLU A 634 -25.60 17.55 3.52
CA GLU A 634 -26.95 17.16 3.96
C GLU A 634 -27.06 17.01 5.49
N GLN A 635 -25.98 17.28 6.23
CA GLN A 635 -25.87 17.10 7.69
C GLN A 635 -26.14 15.66 8.16
N LYS A 636 -25.90 14.70 7.23
CA LYS A 636 -25.73 13.25 7.43
C LYS A 636 -24.89 12.90 8.69
N PRO A 637 -25.34 12.21 9.77
CA PRO A 637 -24.38 11.64 10.70
C PRO A 637 -23.54 10.56 10.00
N LEU A 638 -22.26 10.45 10.36
CA LEU A 638 -21.38 9.39 9.88
C LEU A 638 -21.85 8.01 10.37
N PRO A 639 -21.54 6.91 9.65
CA PRO A 639 -21.82 5.56 10.12
C PRO A 639 -21.10 5.29 11.45
N ARG A 640 -21.75 4.51 12.34
CA ARG A 640 -21.17 4.19 13.64
C ARG A 640 -19.98 3.25 13.48
N SER A 641 -19.01 3.33 14.38
CA SER A 641 -17.92 2.33 14.39
C SER A 641 -18.49 0.95 14.73
N GLY A 642 -18.24 -0.03 13.86
CA GLY A 642 -18.96 -1.30 13.87
C GLY A 642 -18.33 -2.37 12.98
N ILE A 643 -18.90 -3.58 13.07
CA ILE A 643 -18.49 -4.73 12.27
C ILE A 643 -19.60 -5.06 11.27
N ILE A 644 -19.23 -5.27 10.00
CA ILE A 644 -20.13 -5.65 8.91
C ILE A 644 -19.88 -7.12 8.56
N LYS A 645 -20.98 -7.87 8.38
CA LYS A 645 -21.00 -9.29 8.01
C LYS A 645 -21.65 -9.42 6.62
N PRO A 646 -20.88 -9.35 5.51
CA PRO A 646 -21.43 -9.45 4.16
C PRO A 646 -22.01 -10.85 3.90
N GLN A 647 -23.06 -10.94 3.08
CA GLN A 647 -23.56 -12.24 2.62
C GLN A 647 -22.70 -12.75 1.47
N MET A 648 -22.24 -14.00 1.56
CA MET A 648 -21.39 -14.63 0.53
C MET A 648 -22.24 -15.10 -0.67
N ARG A 649 -21.69 -14.95 -1.89
CA ARG A 649 -22.33 -15.37 -3.15
C ARG A 649 -22.48 -16.90 -3.23
N GLN A 650 -23.67 -17.39 -3.56
CA GLN A 650 -23.96 -18.83 -3.62
C GLN A 650 -23.79 -19.42 -5.02
N LEU A 651 -23.37 -20.69 -5.07
CA LEU A 651 -23.42 -21.49 -6.29
C LEU A 651 -24.85 -21.98 -6.55
N LYS A 652 -25.49 -21.48 -7.61
CA LYS A 652 -26.82 -21.86 -8.07
C LYS A 652 -26.68 -22.53 -9.45
N ASN A 653 -27.14 -23.78 -9.59
CA ASN A 653 -27.03 -24.59 -10.82
C ASN A 653 -25.58 -24.65 -11.39
N ALA A 654 -24.58 -24.77 -10.50
CA ALA A 654 -23.14 -24.75 -10.81
C ALA A 654 -22.58 -23.45 -11.43
N ALA A 655 -23.39 -22.39 -11.55
CA ALA A 655 -22.92 -21.02 -11.75
C ALA A 655 -22.83 -20.29 -10.40
N LEU A 656 -21.95 -19.30 -10.29
CA LEU A 656 -21.93 -18.38 -9.15
C LEU A 656 -22.89 -17.23 -9.44
N GLU A 657 -23.79 -16.90 -8.52
CA GLU A 657 -24.69 -15.76 -8.73
C GLU A 657 -23.93 -14.43 -8.83
N PRO A 658 -24.36 -13.47 -9.67
CA PRO A 658 -23.73 -12.14 -9.72
C PRO A 658 -23.84 -11.40 -8.39
N LEU A 659 -22.86 -10.55 -8.08
CA LEU A 659 -22.94 -9.68 -6.89
C LEU A 659 -24.13 -8.71 -7.03
N SER A 660 -24.88 -8.58 -5.93
CA SER A 660 -26.06 -7.72 -5.75
C SER A 660 -25.95 -6.95 -4.43
N GLN A 661 -26.83 -5.97 -4.19
CA GLN A 661 -26.85 -5.22 -2.92
C GLN A 661 -27.13 -6.12 -1.70
N GLU A 662 -27.81 -7.25 -1.86
CA GLU A 662 -28.06 -8.23 -0.78
C GLU A 662 -26.76 -8.82 -0.21
N HIS A 663 -25.68 -8.81 -1.00
CA HIS A 663 -24.35 -9.25 -0.58
C HIS A 663 -23.58 -8.15 0.16
N LEU A 664 -23.99 -6.88 -0.01
CA LEU A 664 -23.35 -5.67 0.50
C LEU A 664 -24.34 -4.86 1.37
N PRO A 665 -24.57 -5.28 2.64
CA PRO A 665 -25.28 -4.44 3.61
C PRO A 665 -24.59 -3.09 3.81
N SER A 666 -25.32 -2.07 4.25
CA SER A 666 -24.80 -0.70 4.37
C SER A 666 -23.77 -0.54 5.50
N LEU A 667 -22.91 0.47 5.40
CA LEU A 667 -22.09 0.97 6.51
C LEU A 667 -22.93 1.29 7.77
N PHE A 668 -24.19 1.69 7.57
CA PHE A 668 -25.14 2.01 8.64
C PHE A 668 -25.78 0.79 9.31
N ASP A 669 -25.72 -0.40 8.68
CA ASP A 669 -26.20 -1.68 9.23
C ASP A 669 -25.17 -2.34 10.18
N SER A 670 -24.04 -1.67 10.46
CA SER A 670 -22.91 -2.24 11.19
C SER A 670 -23.21 -2.50 12.68
N VAL A 671 -22.78 -3.66 13.18
CA VAL A 671 -22.97 -4.05 14.58
C VAL A 671 -21.99 -3.25 15.46
N ALA A 672 -22.54 -2.36 16.29
CA ALA A 672 -21.77 -1.36 17.02
C ALA A 672 -20.75 -1.96 18.02
N VAL A 673 -19.51 -1.47 17.96
CA VAL A 673 -18.33 -1.94 18.72
C VAL A 673 -18.57 -2.10 20.24
N PHE A 674 -19.42 -1.26 20.83
CA PHE A 674 -19.60 -1.13 22.28
C PHE A 674 -20.97 -1.60 22.81
N SER A 675 -21.74 -2.39 22.06
CA SER A 675 -23.04 -2.89 22.52
C SER A 675 -22.94 -3.91 23.67
N ALA A 676 -24.07 -4.26 24.29
CA ALA A 676 -24.14 -5.24 25.37
C ALA A 676 -24.08 -6.70 24.89
N GLU A 677 -24.10 -6.97 23.58
CA GLU A 677 -24.38 -8.30 23.04
C GLU A 677 -23.11 -9.10 22.66
N LYS A 678 -23.25 -10.17 21.86
CA LYS A 678 -22.26 -11.25 21.72
C LYS A 678 -21.20 -11.05 20.62
N ASP A 679 -21.35 -10.04 19.77
CA ASP A 679 -20.41 -9.66 18.71
C ASP A 679 -19.71 -8.35 19.09
N ARG A 680 -18.43 -8.38 19.49
CA ARG A 680 -17.74 -7.14 19.94
C ARG A 680 -16.25 -7.06 19.60
N LEU A 681 -15.83 -5.88 19.14
CA LEU A 681 -14.43 -5.44 19.10
C LEU A 681 -14.04 -4.84 20.47
N VAL A 682 -13.73 -5.70 21.45
CA VAL A 682 -13.45 -5.28 22.85
C VAL A 682 -11.99 -4.88 23.02
N ILE A 683 -11.56 -3.81 22.33
CA ILE A 683 -10.21 -3.31 22.54
C ILE A 683 -10.08 -2.79 23.98
N ARG A 684 -8.98 -3.16 24.64
CA ARG A 684 -8.61 -2.77 26.01
C ARG A 684 -7.09 -2.88 26.15
N ASN A 685 -6.46 -1.86 26.74
CA ASN A 685 -5.19 -2.04 27.41
C ASN A 685 -5.41 -2.99 28.62
N LEU A 686 -4.45 -3.87 28.91
CA LEU A 686 -4.53 -4.83 30.03
C LEU A 686 -3.54 -4.48 31.17
N LYS A 687 -3.16 -3.21 31.25
CA LYS A 687 -2.54 -2.60 32.44
C LYS A 687 -3.54 -1.79 33.28
N ASP A 688 -4.78 -1.66 32.78
CA ASP A 688 -5.91 -0.93 33.35
C ASP A 688 -7.11 -1.89 33.55
#